data_AF-A0A1D8RYS3-F1
#
_entry.id   AF-A0A1D8RYS3-F1
#
_cell.length_a   1.000
_cell.length_b   1.000
_cell.length_c   1.000
_cell.angle_alpha   90.00
_cell.angle_beta   90.00
_cell.angle_gamma   90.00
#
_symmetry.space_group_name_H-M   'P 1'
#
loop_
_entity.id
_entity.type
_entity.pdbx_description
1 polymer ?
#
loop_
_entity_poly.entity_id
_entity_poly.type
_entity_poly.pdbx_seq_one_letter_code
_entity_poly.pdbx_strand_id
1 'polypeptide(L)'
;MSIKLHLLLSLSLFILLSSCGGEAGNTLENSSVDQSAVIDINGQGCIGHCASVDSFLTDKDVEKIISQAVAEATSRQLKATLAVTDRLGNVLAVFRMNGAKEFVTISSTANTLLAKVSGGLENVNIIPDTMVAISKAITAAFISSEGNAFSTRTASQIIQENFNPGENNTPSGPLFGVQFSQLACSDFSLRFSPLNLPSAGPRRSPLGLSADPGGFPLYKSGTPVGAIGVISDGIYGLDKDISGFDLDNDEVIALAGTVGFAAPLTRRGDVITIVGKTARFSDAFISDLISQSADNFNTINNDVGNLVAVAGYYDGGVADLSALNNVNRIALNGVAFGYSGSGILPADPLVFKDNQGESLDAFIFTDANDTNRFEARSANDLPNGDVSKQLTKTEVQEILNQAIAIANKSRAQIRQPNGSQARVSISVVDTQGAILGMARTRDAPVFGSDVSLQKARTAVFFSSTGKLTNAPADLLRQLPSPVYLDAVAEPVDLSAGLSLLATPNINFSDYVSDLQQFIGLAGALETYGDFTAFSDRAGGNLSRPNFPDGPVVGPPGPLSKPSGQWSVFNVGLQSDLVYNALIQHVAFVLGVVPDVDHNCTGNTGLADDAAFTNDNKIKGLANGIQIFPGSVPIYRGDILVGGIGVSGDGIDQDDMISFLAVHQAGLALGNTLNNAPKAIRADKIDIPNQSIRLRYVNCPQAPFLNTNDAEVCNGL
;
A
#
# COMPACT_ATOMS: atom_id res chain seq x y z
N MET A 1 -52.78 55.03 -43.15
CA MET A 1 -53.09 55.67 -41.86
C MET A 1 -51.80 55.62 -41.05
N SER A 2 -50.88 56.57 -41.31
CA SER A 2 -50.51 57.67 -40.40
C SER A 2 -50.08 57.19 -39.00
N ILE A 3 -48.93 57.53 -38.42
CA ILE A 3 -47.90 58.53 -38.73
C ILE A 3 -46.77 58.35 -37.67
N LYS A 4 -45.49 58.53 -38.08
CA LYS A 4 -44.30 59.00 -37.29
C LYS A 4 -43.75 58.11 -36.13
N LEU A 5 -42.45 58.05 -35.79
CA LEU A 5 -41.29 58.94 -35.94
C LEU A 5 -40.00 58.10 -35.63
N HIS A 6 -39.04 57.92 -36.55
CA HIS A 6 -37.74 58.61 -36.68
C HIS A 6 -36.46 57.91 -36.12
N LEU A 7 -35.50 57.80 -37.05
CA LEU A 7 -34.08 58.18 -37.01
C LEU A 7 -32.95 57.14 -36.78
N LEU A 8 -32.39 56.73 -37.92
CA LEU A 8 -30.98 56.63 -38.36
C LEU A 8 -29.79 56.44 -37.38
N LEU A 9 -28.94 55.51 -37.84
CA LEU A 9 -27.47 55.53 -38.01
C LEU A 9 -26.53 54.88 -36.96
N SER A 10 -26.00 53.73 -37.40
CA SER A 10 -24.59 53.29 -37.36
C SER A 10 -23.78 53.36 -36.05
N LEU A 11 -23.41 52.21 -35.52
CA LEU A 11 -22.00 51.91 -35.18
C LEU A 11 -21.78 50.41 -34.97
N SER A 12 -20.70 49.89 -35.57
CA SER A 12 -20.17 48.55 -35.43
C SER A 12 -19.96 48.17 -33.95
N LEU A 13 -20.49 47.02 -33.51
CA LEU A 13 -20.15 46.44 -32.21
C LEU A 13 -19.68 44.99 -32.41
N PHE A 14 -18.41 44.78 -32.13
CA PHE A 14 -17.77 43.47 -31.93
C PHE A 14 -18.58 42.65 -30.92
N ILE A 15 -19.00 41.45 -31.31
CA ILE A 15 -19.52 40.45 -30.37
C ILE A 15 -18.30 39.76 -29.75
N LEU A 16 -17.95 40.17 -28.52
CA LEU A 16 -17.17 39.35 -27.60
C LEU A 16 -18.07 38.23 -27.10
N LEU A 17 -17.82 37.00 -27.55
CA LEU A 17 -18.28 35.79 -26.86
C LEU A 17 -17.47 35.67 -25.57
N SER A 18 -18.02 36.16 -24.46
CA SER A 18 -17.50 35.84 -23.13
C SER A 18 -17.88 34.40 -22.78
N SER A 19 -16.84 33.57 -22.74
CA SER A 19 -16.77 32.30 -22.02
C SER A 19 -17.38 32.44 -20.62
N CYS A 20 -18.45 31.69 -20.34
CA CYS A 20 -18.80 31.26 -18.99
C CYS A 20 -18.10 29.92 -18.73
N GLY A 21 -16.99 29.96 -17.99
CA GLY A 21 -16.31 28.79 -17.44
C GLY A 21 -15.92 29.12 -16.00
N GLY A 22 -16.38 28.31 -15.05
CA GLY A 22 -16.38 28.63 -13.62
C GLY A 22 -14.99 28.71 -12.99
N GLU A 23 -14.63 29.90 -12.51
CA GLU A 23 -13.44 30.13 -11.67
C GLU A 23 -13.73 29.93 -10.17
N ALA A 24 -14.99 29.84 -9.75
CA ALA A 24 -15.37 29.83 -8.33
C ALA A 24 -15.03 28.52 -7.57
N GLY A 25 -14.92 27.38 -8.26
CA GLY A 25 -14.57 26.10 -7.61
C GLY A 25 -13.13 26.05 -7.11
N ASN A 26 -12.19 26.56 -7.91
CA ASN A 26 -10.77 26.55 -7.57
C ASN A 26 -10.40 27.52 -6.45
N THR A 27 -11.15 28.61 -6.22
CA THR A 27 -10.79 29.58 -5.19
C THR A 27 -10.95 29.01 -3.78
N LEU A 28 -12.02 28.25 -3.53
CA LEU A 28 -12.25 27.58 -2.24
C LEU A 28 -11.23 26.48 -2.01
N GLU A 29 -10.95 25.64 -3.01
CA GLU A 29 -9.92 24.61 -2.87
C GLU A 29 -8.54 25.21 -2.63
N ASN A 30 -8.16 26.27 -3.35
CA ASN A 30 -6.91 26.98 -3.11
C ASN A 30 -6.81 27.56 -1.69
N SER A 31 -7.93 28.03 -1.13
CA SER A 31 -7.96 28.56 0.24
C SER A 31 -7.82 27.47 1.32
N SER A 32 -8.12 26.20 0.97
CA SER A 32 -7.97 25.05 1.86
C SER A 32 -6.53 24.52 1.94
N VAL A 33 -5.69 24.86 0.95
CA VAL A 33 -4.27 24.51 0.92
C VAL A 33 -3.50 25.48 1.83
N ASP A 34 -2.56 24.96 2.61
CA ASP A 34 -1.59 25.80 3.33
C ASP A 34 -0.68 26.52 2.32
N GLN A 35 -0.88 27.83 2.19
CA GLN A 35 -0.14 28.72 1.28
C GLN A 35 1.17 29.25 1.89
N SER A 36 1.57 28.76 3.07
CA SER A 36 2.85 29.12 3.68
C SER A 36 3.98 28.87 2.68
N ALA A 37 4.73 29.92 2.34
CA ALA A 37 5.60 29.96 1.17
C ALA A 37 6.64 28.84 1.16
N VAL A 38 6.65 28.05 0.09
CA VAL A 38 7.76 27.15 -0.25
C VAL A 38 8.64 27.87 -1.26
N ILE A 39 9.80 28.35 -0.83
CA ILE A 39 10.87 28.71 -1.75
C ILE A 39 11.78 27.50 -1.86
N ASP A 40 11.52 26.64 -2.85
CA ASP A 40 12.56 25.73 -3.35
C ASP A 40 13.66 26.60 -3.98
N ILE A 41 14.90 26.41 -3.54
CA ILE A 41 16.12 27.08 -4.02
C ILE A 41 16.31 26.96 -5.54
N ASN A 42 15.64 26.02 -6.21
CA ASN A 42 15.71 25.80 -7.66
C ASN A 42 14.40 26.07 -8.43
N GLY A 43 13.32 26.51 -7.76
CA GLY A 43 12.04 26.80 -8.40
C GLY A 43 11.33 25.58 -9.04
N GLN A 44 11.70 24.35 -8.66
CA GLN A 44 11.12 23.10 -9.17
C GLN A 44 9.94 22.59 -8.30
N GLY A 45 9.66 23.23 -7.16
CA GLY A 45 8.63 22.82 -6.21
C GLY A 45 9.10 21.67 -5.30
N CYS A 46 8.18 21.13 -4.49
CA CYS A 46 8.51 20.07 -3.54
C CYS A 46 8.65 18.72 -4.24
N ILE A 47 9.89 18.24 -4.39
CA ILE A 47 10.23 16.93 -5.00
C ILE A 47 11.03 16.01 -4.06
N GLY A 48 10.88 16.22 -2.75
CA GLY A 48 11.48 15.45 -1.66
C GLY A 48 12.39 16.24 -0.71
N HIS A 49 12.43 17.57 -0.86
CA HIS A 49 13.36 18.46 -0.15
C HIS A 49 12.65 19.58 0.63
N CYS A 50 11.31 19.59 0.65
CA CYS A 50 10.57 20.61 1.38
C CYS A 50 10.40 20.29 2.86
N ALA A 51 10.53 19.02 3.26
CA ALA A 51 10.47 18.65 4.66
C ALA A 51 11.55 19.35 5.50
N SER A 52 11.13 19.89 6.64
CA SER A 52 11.96 20.47 7.69
C SER A 52 11.66 19.80 9.04
N VAL A 53 12.44 20.13 10.07
CA VAL A 53 12.18 19.64 11.45
C VAL A 53 10.81 20.08 11.99
N ASP A 54 10.22 21.12 11.40
CA ASP A 54 8.90 21.65 11.76
C ASP A 54 7.76 21.05 10.90
N SER A 55 8.08 20.16 9.96
CA SER A 55 7.11 19.52 9.07
C SER A 55 6.42 18.34 9.75
N PHE A 56 5.62 18.63 10.77
CA PHE A 56 4.80 17.66 11.49
C PHE A 56 3.47 18.27 11.95
N LEU A 57 2.53 17.41 12.37
CA LEU A 57 1.27 17.81 12.99
C LEU A 57 1.49 18.03 14.50
N THR A 58 1.16 19.21 14.99
CA THR A 58 1.08 19.47 16.44
C THR A 58 -0.20 18.87 17.01
N ASP A 59 -0.26 18.68 18.33
CA ASP A 59 -1.49 18.33 19.05
C ASP A 59 -2.66 19.27 18.69
N LYS A 60 -2.39 20.57 18.55
CA LYS A 60 -3.38 21.58 18.13
C LYS A 60 -3.83 21.45 16.67
N ASP A 61 -2.94 21.02 15.79
CA ASP A 61 -3.34 20.68 14.42
C ASP A 61 -4.29 19.48 14.42
N VAL A 62 -3.96 18.43 15.18
CA VAL A 62 -4.78 17.22 15.31
C VAL A 62 -6.16 17.54 15.88
N GLU A 63 -6.22 18.33 16.95
CA GLU A 63 -7.48 18.82 17.55
C GLU A 63 -8.34 19.58 16.53
N LYS A 64 -7.73 20.45 15.71
CA LYS A 64 -8.41 21.21 14.68
C LYS A 64 -8.98 20.30 13.58
N ILE A 65 -8.17 19.37 13.07
CA ILE A 65 -8.56 18.39 12.04
C ILE A 65 -9.80 17.61 12.50
N ILE A 66 -9.78 17.10 13.74
CA ILE A 66 -10.93 16.38 14.32
C ILE A 66 -12.15 17.30 14.43
N SER A 67 -11.97 18.52 14.93
CA SER A 67 -13.08 19.45 15.15
C SER A 67 -13.79 19.82 13.84
N GLN A 68 -13.04 20.00 12.75
CA GLN A 68 -13.59 20.28 11.42
C GLN A 68 -14.42 19.11 10.89
N ALA A 69 -13.90 17.89 10.98
CA ALA A 69 -14.62 16.70 10.52
C ALA A 69 -15.85 16.39 11.40
N VAL A 70 -15.76 16.58 12.73
CA VAL A 70 -16.92 16.43 13.63
C VAL A 70 -18.01 17.48 13.35
N ALA A 71 -17.65 18.71 13.01
CA ALA A 71 -18.60 19.75 12.63
C ALA A 71 -19.35 19.40 11.33
N GLU A 72 -18.64 18.83 10.34
CA GLU A 72 -19.27 18.35 9.11
C GLU A 72 -20.19 17.16 9.37
N ALA A 73 -19.73 16.16 10.11
CA ALA A 73 -20.55 14.99 10.48
C ALA A 73 -21.83 15.41 11.22
N THR A 74 -21.70 16.32 12.20
CA THR A 74 -22.83 16.86 12.96
C THR A 74 -23.80 17.63 12.08
N SER A 75 -23.30 18.47 11.17
CA SER A 75 -24.13 19.23 10.22
C SER A 75 -24.92 18.31 9.28
N ARG A 76 -24.35 17.14 8.95
CA ARG A 76 -25.00 16.10 8.14
C ARG A 76 -25.90 15.16 8.93
N GLN A 77 -25.98 15.33 10.25
CA GLN A 77 -26.70 14.42 11.16
C GLN A 77 -26.16 12.98 11.14
N LEU A 78 -24.85 12.85 10.88
CA LEU A 78 -24.13 11.57 10.88
C LEU A 78 -23.29 11.43 12.14
N LYS A 79 -22.89 10.19 12.44
CA LYS A 79 -21.97 9.84 13.51
C LYS A 79 -20.80 9.09 12.90
N ALA A 80 -19.59 9.49 13.25
CA ALA A 80 -18.38 8.98 12.64
C ALA A 80 -17.32 8.63 13.69
N THR A 81 -16.41 7.76 13.27
CA THR A 81 -15.14 7.48 13.93
C THR A 81 -14.01 7.97 13.04
N LEU A 82 -13.10 8.72 13.64
CA LEU A 82 -12.03 9.42 12.95
C LEU A 82 -10.68 8.99 13.52
N ALA A 83 -9.68 8.84 12.67
CA ALA A 83 -8.29 8.66 13.07
C ALA A 83 -7.40 9.67 12.37
N VAL A 84 -6.42 10.20 13.10
CA VAL A 84 -5.38 11.07 12.54
C VAL A 84 -4.03 10.41 12.78
N THR A 85 -3.21 10.31 11.74
CA THR A 85 -1.87 9.74 11.80
C THR A 85 -0.83 10.74 11.36
N ASP A 86 0.41 10.61 11.85
CA ASP A 86 1.56 11.28 11.23
C ASP A 86 1.98 10.58 9.92
N ARG A 87 3.02 11.12 9.28
CA ARG A 87 3.58 10.62 8.01
C ARG A 87 4.06 9.15 8.06
N LEU A 88 4.39 8.66 9.25
CA LEU A 88 5.01 7.35 9.51
C LEU A 88 4.02 6.35 10.13
N GLY A 89 2.77 6.76 10.27
CA GLY A 89 1.66 5.92 10.73
C GLY A 89 1.54 5.87 12.24
N ASN A 90 2.23 6.74 13.00
CA ASN A 90 1.89 6.92 14.40
C ASN A 90 0.47 7.47 14.49
N VAL A 91 -0.41 6.78 15.22
CA VAL A 91 -1.77 7.25 15.47
C VAL A 91 -1.72 8.34 16.53
N LEU A 92 -2.06 9.56 16.14
CA LEU A 92 -1.98 10.75 16.99
C LEU A 92 -3.26 10.98 17.80
N ALA A 93 -4.40 10.55 17.25
CA ALA A 93 -5.69 10.55 17.90
C ALA A 93 -6.65 9.62 17.18
N VAL A 94 -7.58 9.03 17.94
CA VAL A 94 -8.78 8.38 17.42
C VAL A 94 -9.97 8.96 18.18
N PHE A 95 -10.94 9.52 17.46
CA PHE A 95 -12.13 10.15 18.04
C PHE A 95 -13.38 9.42 17.58
N ARG A 96 -14.23 9.00 18.51
CA ARG A 96 -15.52 8.35 18.22
C ARG A 96 -16.66 9.26 18.68
N MET A 97 -17.54 9.64 17.75
CA MET A 97 -18.76 10.38 18.08
C MET A 97 -19.74 9.50 18.85
N ASN A 98 -20.50 10.09 19.77
CA ASN A 98 -21.51 9.38 20.54
C ASN A 98 -22.57 8.75 19.61
N GLY A 99 -22.74 7.43 19.71
CA GLY A 99 -23.68 6.66 18.88
C GLY A 99 -23.16 6.28 17.48
N ALA A 100 -21.87 6.49 17.18
CA ALA A 100 -21.26 5.90 15.99
C ALA A 100 -21.30 4.36 16.04
N LYS A 101 -21.35 3.72 14.88
CA LYS A 101 -21.25 2.26 14.78
C LYS A 101 -19.87 1.81 15.28
N GLU A 102 -19.84 0.78 16.12
CA GLU A 102 -18.57 0.21 16.63
C GLU A 102 -18.05 -0.94 15.77
N PHE A 103 -18.93 -1.55 14.97
CA PHE A 103 -18.59 -2.61 14.04
C PHE A 103 -18.92 -2.21 12.60
N VAL A 104 -18.04 -2.65 11.70
CA VAL A 104 -18.06 -2.36 10.26
C VAL A 104 -18.08 -3.66 9.49
N THR A 105 -18.81 -3.70 8.39
CA THR A 105 -18.85 -4.84 7.47
C THR A 105 -17.88 -4.62 6.32
N ILE A 106 -16.92 -5.54 6.13
CA ILE A 106 -16.12 -5.56 4.91
C ILE A 106 -16.99 -6.06 3.77
N SER A 107 -17.12 -5.30 2.69
CA SER A 107 -17.90 -5.74 1.55
C SER A 107 -17.48 -5.06 0.25
N SER A 108 -17.17 -5.87 -0.76
CA SER A 108 -16.98 -5.34 -2.13
C SER A 108 -18.28 -5.23 -2.92
N THR A 109 -19.42 -5.54 -2.30
CA THR A 109 -20.75 -5.61 -2.96
C THR A 109 -21.86 -4.96 -2.14
N ALA A 110 -21.51 -4.09 -1.20
CA ALA A 110 -22.47 -3.34 -0.39
C ALA A 110 -23.51 -2.59 -1.24
N ASN A 111 -23.10 -2.10 -2.41
CA ASN A 111 -24.02 -1.68 -3.45
C ASN A 111 -24.66 -2.92 -4.10
N THR A 112 -25.90 -3.24 -3.68
CA THR A 112 -26.70 -4.44 -4.02
C THR A 112 -26.88 -4.77 -5.52
N LEU A 113 -26.34 -3.95 -6.41
CA LEU A 113 -26.31 -4.15 -7.86
C LEU A 113 -25.29 -5.22 -8.31
N LEU A 114 -24.36 -5.62 -7.43
CA LEU A 114 -23.30 -6.58 -7.74
C LEU A 114 -23.59 -7.97 -7.14
N ALA A 115 -23.12 -9.02 -7.83
CA ALA A 115 -23.26 -10.40 -7.36
C ALA A 115 -22.46 -10.62 -6.08
N LYS A 116 -23.09 -11.19 -5.05
CA LYS A 116 -22.45 -11.47 -3.76
C LYS A 116 -21.20 -12.32 -3.93
N VAL A 117 -20.17 -11.98 -3.16
CA VAL A 117 -18.91 -12.73 -3.06
C VAL A 117 -18.90 -13.50 -1.75
N SER A 118 -18.35 -14.72 -1.76
CA SER A 118 -18.21 -15.58 -0.59
C SER A 118 -16.76 -15.97 -0.34
N GLY A 119 -16.33 -15.91 0.93
CA GLY A 119 -14.99 -16.25 1.38
C GLY A 119 -14.07 -15.06 1.58
N GLY A 120 -12.88 -15.32 2.13
CA GLY A 120 -11.94 -14.27 2.52
C GLY A 120 -12.56 -13.34 3.56
N LEU A 121 -12.29 -12.05 3.42
CA LEU A 121 -12.80 -11.03 4.33
C LEU A 121 -14.22 -10.54 3.97
N GLU A 122 -14.83 -11.03 2.89
CA GLU A 122 -16.16 -10.59 2.46
C GLU A 122 -17.24 -10.92 3.51
N ASN A 123 -18.05 -9.92 3.85
CA ASN A 123 -19.12 -9.96 4.85
C ASN A 123 -18.67 -10.18 6.30
N VAL A 124 -17.37 -10.11 6.59
CA VAL A 124 -16.91 -10.07 7.98
C VAL A 124 -17.38 -8.75 8.61
N ASN A 125 -18.33 -8.84 9.54
CA ASN A 125 -19.01 -7.69 10.17
C ASN A 125 -18.65 -7.45 11.64
N ILE A 126 -17.54 -8.04 12.09
CA ILE A 126 -17.02 -7.86 13.46
C ILE A 126 -15.80 -6.92 13.50
N ILE A 127 -15.55 -6.17 12.43
CA ILE A 127 -14.37 -5.30 12.33
C ILE A 127 -14.60 -4.02 13.13
N PRO A 128 -13.75 -3.69 14.11
CA PRO A 128 -13.84 -2.42 14.82
C PRO A 128 -13.74 -1.22 13.87
N ASP A 129 -14.66 -0.27 14.03
CA ASP A 129 -14.66 1.04 13.38
C ASP A 129 -13.29 1.77 13.51
N THR A 130 -12.65 1.67 14.66
CA THR A 130 -11.35 2.30 14.92
C THR A 130 -10.24 1.70 14.05
N MET A 131 -10.28 0.40 13.76
CA MET A 131 -9.31 -0.24 12.86
C MET A 131 -9.47 0.29 11.44
N VAL A 132 -10.73 0.46 11.00
CA VAL A 132 -11.05 1.00 9.68
C VAL A 132 -10.56 2.44 9.53
N ALA A 133 -10.89 3.32 10.48
CA ALA A 133 -10.46 4.71 10.45
C ALA A 133 -8.92 4.82 10.41
N ILE A 134 -8.20 4.03 11.21
CA ILE A 134 -6.73 4.00 11.21
C ILE A 134 -6.20 3.49 9.86
N SER A 135 -6.76 2.40 9.31
CA SER A 135 -6.31 1.85 8.02
C SER A 135 -6.53 2.84 6.87
N LYS A 136 -7.63 3.60 6.86
CA LYS A 136 -7.85 4.69 5.90
C LYS A 136 -6.81 5.80 6.03
N ALA A 137 -6.53 6.25 7.25
CA ALA A 137 -5.53 7.29 7.53
C ALA A 137 -4.12 6.84 7.09
N ILE A 138 -3.66 5.68 7.57
CA ILE A 138 -2.34 5.12 7.23
C ILE A 138 -2.20 4.97 5.72
N THR A 139 -3.23 4.51 5.03
CA THR A 139 -3.20 4.35 3.58
C THR A 139 -2.88 5.67 2.91
N ALA A 140 -3.66 6.71 3.16
CA ALA A 140 -3.48 8.03 2.56
C ALA A 140 -2.11 8.65 2.91
N ALA A 141 -1.64 8.46 4.15
CA ALA A 141 -0.30 8.88 4.55
C ALA A 141 0.77 8.15 3.74
N PHE A 142 0.66 6.83 3.59
CA PHE A 142 1.74 5.98 3.07
C PHE A 142 1.89 6.02 1.55
N ILE A 143 0.80 6.24 0.81
CA ILE A 143 0.80 6.30 -0.67
C ILE A 143 1.12 7.69 -1.23
N SER A 144 1.12 8.71 -0.38
CA SER A 144 1.43 10.09 -0.74
C SER A 144 2.90 10.43 -0.51
N SER A 145 3.39 11.47 -1.17
CA SER A 145 4.77 11.97 -1.09
C SER A 145 4.80 13.48 -1.40
N GLU A 146 5.98 14.10 -1.40
CA GLU A 146 6.12 15.44 -1.98
C GLU A 146 5.89 15.46 -3.50
N GLY A 147 6.04 14.37 -4.24
CA GLY A 147 5.78 14.33 -5.69
C GLY A 147 4.32 14.09 -6.06
N ASN A 148 3.51 13.54 -5.15
CA ASN A 148 2.14 13.12 -5.43
C ASN A 148 1.29 13.10 -4.17
N ALA A 149 -0.02 13.31 -4.32
CA ALA A 149 -1.01 13.14 -3.28
C ALA A 149 -2.11 12.20 -3.77
N PHE A 150 -2.27 11.09 -3.06
CA PHE A 150 -3.28 10.07 -3.34
C PHE A 150 -4.12 9.83 -2.08
N SER A 151 -5.42 9.65 -2.27
CA SER A 151 -6.38 9.31 -1.22
C SER A 151 -6.69 7.81 -1.24
N THR A 152 -7.53 7.35 -0.31
CA THR A 152 -8.08 6.00 -0.41
C THR A 152 -8.97 5.80 -1.64
N ARG A 153 -9.55 6.86 -2.23
CA ARG A 153 -10.25 6.78 -3.52
C ARG A 153 -9.29 6.50 -4.67
N THR A 154 -8.11 7.14 -4.66
CA THR A 154 -7.06 6.81 -5.62
C THR A 154 -6.63 5.35 -5.46
N ALA A 155 -6.45 4.89 -4.21
CA ALA A 155 -6.14 3.50 -3.92
C ALA A 155 -7.23 2.56 -4.44
N SER A 156 -8.52 2.85 -4.20
CA SER A 156 -9.67 2.11 -4.73
C SER A 156 -9.54 1.86 -6.23
N GLN A 157 -9.24 2.90 -7.01
CA GLN A 157 -9.22 2.82 -8.47
C GLN A 157 -8.09 1.92 -9.00
N ILE A 158 -6.91 1.95 -8.36
CA ILE A 158 -5.67 1.34 -8.90
C ILE A 158 -5.43 -0.11 -8.45
N ILE A 159 -6.34 -0.71 -7.69
CA ILE A 159 -6.21 -2.10 -7.19
C ILE A 159 -7.16 -3.10 -7.86
N GLN A 160 -7.96 -2.63 -8.81
CA GLN A 160 -9.15 -3.33 -9.29
C GLN A 160 -8.81 -4.37 -10.36
N GLU A 161 -9.74 -5.29 -10.62
CA GLU A 161 -9.57 -6.33 -11.64
C GLU A 161 -9.26 -5.78 -13.03
N ASN A 162 -9.79 -4.58 -13.34
CA ASN A 162 -9.58 -3.85 -14.60
C ASN A 162 -9.31 -2.37 -14.29
N PHE A 163 -8.48 -1.72 -15.10
CA PHE A 163 -8.18 -0.29 -14.99
C PHE A 163 -8.67 0.49 -16.22
N ASN A 164 -9.71 1.32 -16.12
CA ASN A 164 -10.42 1.71 -14.90
C ASN A 164 -11.53 0.73 -14.47
N PRO A 165 -12.03 0.83 -13.22
CA PRO A 165 -13.24 0.14 -12.80
C PRO A 165 -14.39 0.36 -13.76
N GLY A 166 -15.18 -0.70 -14.00
CA GLY A 166 -16.28 -0.69 -14.98
C GLY A 166 -15.85 -0.84 -16.45
N GLU A 167 -14.56 -0.74 -16.77
CA GLU A 167 -14.07 -1.06 -18.10
C GLU A 167 -13.82 -2.56 -18.27
N ASN A 168 -13.98 -3.03 -19.51
CA ASN A 168 -13.78 -4.42 -19.92
C ASN A 168 -12.60 -4.51 -20.89
N ASN A 169 -11.88 -5.64 -20.86
CA ASN A 169 -10.74 -5.91 -21.74
C ASN A 169 -9.57 -4.93 -21.55
N THR A 170 -9.33 -4.49 -20.32
CA THR A 170 -8.21 -3.64 -19.93
C THR A 170 -7.44 -4.29 -18.80
N PRO A 171 -6.10 -4.15 -18.74
CA PRO A 171 -5.30 -4.74 -17.67
C PRO A 171 -5.79 -4.34 -16.27
N SER A 172 -5.52 -5.18 -15.27
CA SER A 172 -5.79 -4.84 -13.87
C SER A 172 -5.08 -3.56 -13.42
N GLY A 173 -5.60 -2.98 -12.34
CA GLY A 173 -4.97 -1.86 -11.65
C GLY A 173 -3.50 -2.16 -11.31
N PRO A 174 -2.60 -1.17 -11.40
CA PRO A 174 -1.16 -1.39 -11.22
C PRO A 174 -0.80 -1.91 -9.83
N LEU A 175 -1.59 -1.63 -8.79
CA LEU A 175 -1.34 -2.07 -7.42
C LEU A 175 -2.32 -3.17 -6.96
N PHE A 176 -2.88 -3.94 -7.89
CA PHE A 176 -3.72 -5.09 -7.58
C PHE A 176 -3.10 -5.98 -6.48
N GLY A 177 -3.82 -6.17 -5.37
CA GLY A 177 -3.37 -6.99 -4.23
C GLY A 177 -2.58 -6.23 -3.13
N VAL A 178 -2.30 -4.94 -3.31
CA VAL A 178 -1.52 -4.14 -2.34
C VAL A 178 -2.20 -4.03 -0.97
N GLN A 179 -3.51 -4.26 -0.87
CA GLN A 179 -4.26 -4.25 0.39
C GLN A 179 -3.64 -5.20 1.42
N PHE A 180 -3.11 -6.35 0.97
CA PHE A 180 -2.45 -7.34 1.82
C PHE A 180 -0.96 -7.01 2.03
N SER A 181 -0.68 -5.77 2.41
CA SER A 181 0.65 -5.28 2.79
C SER A 181 0.54 -4.36 4.01
N GLN A 182 1.68 -4.04 4.64
CA GLN A 182 1.73 -3.24 5.87
C GLN A 182 0.91 -3.88 7.01
N LEU A 183 0.81 -5.21 7.00
CA LEU A 183 -0.04 -5.97 7.91
C LEU A 183 0.47 -5.95 9.35
N ALA A 184 -0.42 -6.16 10.32
CA ALA A 184 -0.09 -6.15 11.73
C ALA A 184 0.94 -7.21 12.16
N CYS A 185 1.03 -8.29 11.38
CA CYS A 185 1.94 -9.43 11.53
C CYS A 185 3.26 -9.29 10.75
N SER A 186 3.46 -8.19 9.99
CA SER A 186 4.72 -7.95 9.28
C SER A 186 5.90 -7.95 10.24
N ASP A 187 7.00 -8.57 9.84
CA ASP A 187 8.28 -8.57 10.55
C ASP A 187 9.16 -7.34 10.22
N PHE A 188 8.68 -6.47 9.32
CA PHE A 188 9.29 -5.18 9.01
C PHE A 188 8.66 -4.04 9.81
N SER A 189 7.34 -3.95 9.84
CA SER A 189 6.64 -2.78 10.42
C SER A 189 6.77 -2.74 11.94
N LEU A 190 6.98 -1.54 12.50
CA LEU A 190 7.18 -1.38 13.95
C LEU A 190 5.83 -1.39 14.67
N ARG A 191 5.79 -2.10 15.80
CA ARG A 191 4.62 -2.13 16.70
C ARG A 191 4.61 -0.91 17.61
N PHE A 192 3.41 -0.45 17.95
CA PHE A 192 3.20 0.54 18.99
C PHE A 192 3.81 0.09 20.32
N SER A 193 4.44 1.01 21.04
CA SER A 193 4.92 0.80 22.41
C SER A 193 4.28 1.86 23.30
N PRO A 194 3.55 1.47 24.36
CA PRO A 194 3.14 2.41 25.41
C PRO A 194 4.37 3.15 25.96
N LEU A 195 4.19 4.39 26.44
CA LEU A 195 5.21 5.25 27.06
C LEU A 195 6.25 5.91 26.12
N ASN A 196 6.36 5.53 24.85
CA ASN A 196 7.23 6.18 23.85
C ASN A 196 6.38 6.96 22.83
N LEU A 197 5.98 8.19 23.17
CA LEU A 197 5.06 9.00 22.37
C LEU A 197 5.79 9.95 21.41
N PRO A 198 5.35 10.04 20.15
CA PRO A 198 5.47 8.99 19.13
C PRO A 198 6.92 8.53 18.92
N SER A 199 7.13 7.42 18.23
CA SER A 199 8.46 6.83 18.02
C SER A 199 8.70 6.46 16.57
N ALA A 200 9.89 5.92 16.30
CA ALA A 200 10.31 5.44 14.99
C ALA A 200 9.24 4.57 14.30
N GLY A 201 8.97 4.87 13.02
CA GLY A 201 8.15 4.07 12.12
C GLY A 201 8.98 3.38 11.03
N PRO A 202 8.36 2.87 9.94
CA PRO A 202 6.92 2.85 9.67
C PRO A 202 6.13 2.00 10.67
N ARG A 203 4.92 2.43 11.01
CA ARG A 203 3.96 1.64 11.78
C ARG A 203 3.15 0.71 10.90
N ARG A 204 2.73 -0.42 11.48
CA ARG A 204 1.79 -1.37 10.88
C ARG A 204 0.40 -0.75 10.70
N SER A 205 -0.36 -1.22 9.72
CA SER A 205 -1.79 -0.92 9.54
C SER A 205 -2.65 -2.07 10.11
N PRO A 206 -3.79 -1.78 10.77
CA PRO A 206 -4.69 -2.82 11.31
C PRO A 206 -5.19 -3.83 10.28
N LEU A 207 -5.65 -3.34 9.11
CA LEU A 207 -6.26 -4.16 8.06
C LEU A 207 -5.46 -4.17 6.75
N GLY A 208 -4.22 -3.65 6.79
CA GLY A 208 -3.44 -3.37 5.58
C GLY A 208 -3.85 -2.07 4.89
N LEU A 209 -3.68 -1.97 3.57
CA LEU A 209 -4.03 -0.74 2.83
C LEU A 209 -5.50 -0.75 2.39
N SER A 210 -6.11 0.42 2.49
CA SER A 210 -7.55 0.64 2.33
C SER A 210 -7.94 1.05 0.91
N ALA A 211 -8.94 0.36 0.37
CA ALA A 211 -9.66 0.76 -0.84
C ALA A 211 -10.85 1.67 -0.54
N ASP A 212 -11.27 1.74 0.72
CA ASP A 212 -12.51 2.37 1.13
C ASP A 212 -12.36 3.91 1.21
N PRO A 213 -13.20 4.71 0.52
CA PRO A 213 -13.16 6.18 0.58
C PRO A 213 -13.21 6.73 2.01
N GLY A 214 -12.67 7.94 2.22
CA GLY A 214 -12.60 8.55 3.56
C GLY A 214 -11.21 8.67 4.17
N GLY A 215 -10.14 8.38 3.42
CA GLY A 215 -8.76 8.65 3.83
C GLY A 215 -8.10 9.73 2.97
N PHE A 216 -7.65 10.83 3.58
CA PHE A 216 -6.95 11.92 2.89
C PHE A 216 -5.56 12.22 3.49
N PRO A 217 -4.55 12.48 2.63
CA PRO A 217 -3.25 12.92 3.11
C PRO A 217 -3.32 14.39 3.55
N LEU A 218 -2.56 14.73 4.58
CA LEU A 218 -2.46 16.06 5.15
C LEU A 218 -1.10 16.67 4.83
N TYR A 219 -1.09 17.92 4.39
CA TYR A 219 0.09 18.65 3.96
C TYR A 219 0.26 19.95 4.74
N LYS A 220 1.52 20.31 5.03
CA LYS A 220 1.94 21.64 5.49
C LYS A 220 3.02 22.15 4.58
N SER A 221 2.90 23.38 4.08
CA SER A 221 3.88 23.97 3.17
C SER A 221 4.33 23.01 2.05
N GLY A 222 3.39 22.30 1.43
CA GLY A 222 3.69 21.34 0.37
C GLY A 222 4.35 20.01 0.80
N THR A 223 4.63 19.78 2.07
CA THR A 223 5.19 18.52 2.59
C THR A 223 4.09 17.64 3.20
N PRO A 224 4.02 16.33 2.91
CA PRO A 224 3.07 15.44 3.58
C PRO A 224 3.49 15.25 5.05
N VAL A 225 2.57 15.55 5.97
CA VAL A 225 2.83 15.51 7.44
C VAL A 225 1.98 14.47 8.17
N GLY A 226 0.98 13.91 7.52
CA GLY A 226 0.08 12.93 8.11
C GLY A 226 -1.10 12.61 7.23
N ALA A 227 -2.16 12.10 7.85
CA ALA A 227 -3.43 11.82 7.18
C ALA A 227 -4.59 11.79 8.18
N ILE A 228 -5.81 11.94 7.65
CA ILE A 228 -7.07 11.65 8.34
C ILE A 228 -7.73 10.44 7.68
N GLY A 229 -8.39 9.61 8.48
CA GLY A 229 -9.26 8.52 8.03
C GLY A 229 -10.59 8.56 8.78
N VAL A 230 -11.71 8.35 8.08
CA VAL A 230 -13.07 8.43 8.63
C VAL A 230 -13.90 7.22 8.24
N ILE A 231 -14.71 6.74 9.17
CA ILE A 231 -15.78 5.76 8.93
C ILE A 231 -17.08 6.22 9.59
N SER A 232 -18.18 6.21 8.84
CA SER A 232 -19.49 6.71 9.29
C SER A 232 -20.66 5.86 8.81
N ASP A 233 -20.53 5.22 7.65
CA ASP A 233 -21.61 4.45 7.04
C ASP A 233 -21.67 2.98 7.52
N GLY A 234 -20.59 2.48 8.13
CA GLY A 234 -20.47 1.11 8.64
C GLY A 234 -20.10 0.06 7.60
N ILE A 235 -19.58 0.47 6.43
CA ILE A 235 -19.08 -0.41 5.39
C ILE A 235 -17.58 -0.13 5.19
N TYR A 236 -16.77 -1.18 5.13
CA TYR A 236 -15.40 -1.12 4.64
C TYR A 236 -15.37 -1.66 3.22
N GLY A 237 -15.52 -0.76 2.26
CA GLY A 237 -15.76 -1.10 0.86
C GLY A 237 -14.68 -0.59 -0.08
N LEU A 238 -15.15 -0.26 -1.27
CA LEU A 238 -14.38 0.30 -2.38
C LEU A 238 -15.39 0.88 -3.37
N ASP A 239 -14.92 1.81 -4.20
CA ASP A 239 -15.66 2.28 -5.36
C ASP A 239 -15.38 1.39 -6.58
N LYS A 240 -16.42 0.71 -7.08
CA LYS A 240 -16.37 -0.14 -8.29
C LYS A 240 -16.91 0.56 -9.55
N ASP A 241 -17.46 1.76 -9.43
CA ASP A 241 -18.08 2.50 -10.53
C ASP A 241 -17.65 3.96 -10.53
N ILE A 242 -16.59 4.23 -11.30
CA ILE A 242 -16.05 5.58 -11.43
C ILE A 242 -16.68 6.41 -12.57
N SER A 243 -17.82 5.95 -13.12
CA SER A 243 -18.51 6.63 -14.22
C SER A 243 -19.18 7.94 -13.79
N GLY A 244 -19.44 8.08 -12.48
CA GLY A 244 -19.96 9.28 -11.84
C GLY A 244 -18.99 9.90 -10.84
N PHE A 245 -19.53 10.83 -10.06
CA PHE A 245 -18.96 11.32 -8.81
C PHE A 245 -19.99 11.00 -7.73
N ASP A 246 -19.63 10.21 -6.73
CA ASP A 246 -20.50 9.92 -5.60
C ASP A 246 -20.16 10.80 -4.39
N LEU A 247 -21.20 11.23 -3.66
CA LEU A 247 -21.00 11.98 -2.42
C LEU A 247 -20.98 11.00 -1.25
N ASP A 248 -19.86 10.30 -1.14
CA ASP A 248 -19.61 9.37 -0.04
C ASP A 248 -19.51 10.12 1.31
N ASN A 249 -20.16 9.56 2.34
CA ASN A 249 -20.25 10.21 3.66
C ASN A 249 -18.92 10.21 4.39
N ASP A 250 -18.14 9.13 4.28
CA ASP A 250 -16.84 9.03 4.92
C ASP A 250 -15.86 10.00 4.28
N GLU A 251 -15.90 10.08 2.94
CA GLU A 251 -15.07 10.99 2.15
C GLU A 251 -15.36 12.45 2.46
N VAL A 252 -16.62 12.90 2.41
CA VAL A 252 -16.93 14.32 2.62
C VAL A 252 -16.62 14.78 4.05
N ILE A 253 -16.80 13.90 5.05
CA ILE A 253 -16.43 14.19 6.44
C ILE A 253 -14.90 14.26 6.59
N ALA A 254 -14.16 13.32 5.97
CA ALA A 254 -12.71 13.34 5.97
C ALA A 254 -12.16 14.59 5.27
N LEU A 255 -12.77 14.99 4.15
CA LEU A 255 -12.40 16.17 3.37
C LEU A 255 -12.50 17.45 4.22
N ALA A 256 -13.52 17.59 5.06
CA ALA A 256 -13.65 18.72 5.98
C ALA A 256 -12.44 18.86 6.92
N GLY A 257 -11.90 17.73 7.41
CA GLY A 257 -10.70 17.67 8.24
C GLY A 257 -9.42 18.12 7.52
N THR A 258 -9.45 18.24 6.20
CA THR A 258 -8.28 18.68 5.42
C THR A 258 -8.17 20.19 5.29
N VAL A 259 -9.17 20.99 5.72
CA VAL A 259 -9.18 22.44 5.50
C VAL A 259 -8.05 23.15 6.27
N GLY A 260 -7.09 23.70 5.54
CA GLY A 260 -5.84 24.27 6.07
C GLY A 260 -4.67 23.28 6.08
N PHE A 261 -4.90 22.04 5.63
CA PHE A 261 -3.93 20.96 5.50
C PHE A 261 -4.08 20.23 4.15
N ALA A 262 -4.79 20.82 3.19
CA ALA A 262 -5.19 20.13 1.99
C ALA A 262 -3.98 19.85 1.08
N ALA A 263 -4.01 18.71 0.40
CA ALA A 263 -3.01 18.39 -0.60
C ALA A 263 -2.95 19.46 -1.71
N PRO A 264 -1.76 19.91 -2.14
CA PRO A 264 -1.64 20.86 -3.24
C PRO A 264 -2.22 20.34 -4.54
N LEU A 265 -3.06 21.17 -5.19
CA LEU A 265 -3.86 20.80 -6.36
C LEU A 265 -3.02 20.28 -7.53
N THR A 266 -1.80 20.81 -7.69
CA THR A 266 -0.87 20.44 -8.78
C THR A 266 -0.22 19.07 -8.62
N ARG A 267 -0.52 18.35 -7.54
CA ARG A 267 0.06 17.02 -7.25
C ARG A 267 -0.98 15.99 -6.84
N ARG A 268 -2.26 16.34 -6.81
CA ARG A 268 -3.35 15.40 -6.53
C ARG A 268 -3.47 14.35 -7.63
N GLY A 269 -4.10 13.23 -7.30
CA GLY A 269 -4.38 12.15 -8.26
C GLY A 269 -4.99 12.66 -9.57
N ASP A 270 -5.83 13.69 -9.51
CA ASP A 270 -6.58 14.24 -10.65
C ASP A 270 -5.69 14.79 -11.77
N VAL A 271 -4.43 15.13 -11.46
CA VAL A 271 -3.44 15.65 -12.43
C VAL A 271 -2.31 14.66 -12.71
N ILE A 272 -2.39 13.44 -12.18
CA ILE A 272 -1.42 12.37 -12.40
C ILE A 272 -2.04 11.33 -13.33
N THR A 273 -1.29 10.96 -14.37
CA THR A 273 -1.75 9.97 -15.35
C THR A 273 -1.08 8.61 -15.15
N ILE A 274 -1.91 7.58 -15.17
CA ILE A 274 -1.54 6.18 -15.09
C ILE A 274 -2.04 5.54 -16.39
N VAL A 275 -1.14 5.04 -17.23
CA VAL A 275 -1.49 4.48 -18.55
C VAL A 275 -2.36 5.44 -19.39
N GLY A 276 -2.08 6.74 -19.29
CA GLY A 276 -2.81 7.79 -20.03
C GLY A 276 -4.18 8.19 -19.44
N LYS A 277 -4.60 7.63 -18.30
CA LYS A 277 -5.83 7.99 -17.59
C LYS A 277 -5.52 8.69 -16.28
N THR A 278 -6.34 9.65 -15.86
CA THR A 278 -6.14 10.32 -14.57
C THR A 278 -6.60 9.45 -13.39
N ALA A 279 -5.93 9.59 -12.26
CA ALA A 279 -6.40 9.01 -11.01
C ALA A 279 -7.46 9.91 -10.35
N ARG A 280 -8.40 9.34 -9.60
CA ARG A 280 -9.38 10.07 -8.79
C ARG A 280 -8.77 10.40 -7.44
N PHE A 281 -8.73 11.67 -7.05
CA PHE A 281 -8.33 12.06 -5.70
C PHE A 281 -9.52 12.14 -4.73
N SER A 282 -10.63 12.71 -5.17
CA SER A 282 -11.82 12.89 -4.35
C SER A 282 -13.02 13.01 -5.26
N ASP A 283 -14.17 12.49 -4.83
CA ASP A 283 -15.43 12.78 -5.49
C ASP A 283 -16.25 13.86 -4.79
N ALA A 284 -15.97 14.09 -3.50
CA ALA A 284 -16.40 15.29 -2.78
C ALA A 284 -15.49 16.49 -3.06
N PHE A 285 -16.07 17.69 -3.08
CA PHE A 285 -15.36 18.97 -3.22
C PHE A 285 -15.50 19.82 -1.95
N ILE A 286 -14.59 20.79 -1.75
CA ILE A 286 -14.68 21.75 -0.63
C ILE A 286 -16.00 22.54 -0.68
N SER A 287 -16.57 22.75 -1.87
CA SER A 287 -17.88 23.37 -2.04
C SER A 287 -19.07 22.52 -1.56
N ASP A 288 -18.88 21.21 -1.38
CA ASP A 288 -19.92 20.30 -0.89
C ASP A 288 -20.02 20.30 0.64
N LEU A 289 -19.04 20.92 1.32
CA LEU A 289 -19.05 21.07 2.78
C LEU A 289 -20.21 21.97 3.21
N ILE A 290 -20.98 21.50 4.20
CA ILE A 290 -22.13 22.26 4.72
C ILE A 290 -21.86 22.89 6.08
N SER A 291 -20.81 22.43 6.79
CA SER A 291 -20.31 23.10 7.99
C SER A 291 -19.63 24.43 7.63
N GLN A 292 -19.94 25.48 8.38
CA GLN A 292 -19.39 26.84 8.14
C GLN A 292 -18.21 27.16 9.07
N SER A 293 -18.17 26.54 10.24
CA SER A 293 -17.13 26.70 11.25
C SER A 293 -17.04 25.45 12.11
N ALA A 294 -15.86 25.20 12.66
CA ALA A 294 -15.65 24.14 13.65
C ALA A 294 -15.68 24.73 15.06
N ASP A 295 -16.30 24.00 15.98
CA ASP A 295 -16.23 24.31 17.41
C ASP A 295 -14.81 24.05 17.96
N ASN A 296 -14.53 24.57 19.16
CA ASN A 296 -13.26 24.27 19.82
C ASN A 296 -13.21 22.79 20.22
N PHE A 297 -12.05 22.14 20.10
CA PHE A 297 -11.92 20.73 20.47
C PHE A 297 -12.38 20.42 21.90
N ASN A 298 -12.12 21.32 22.85
CA ASN A 298 -12.52 21.14 24.24
C ASN A 298 -14.05 21.17 24.45
N THR A 299 -14.81 21.73 23.52
CA THR A 299 -16.28 21.75 23.62
C THR A 299 -16.92 20.51 22.99
N ILE A 300 -16.21 19.80 22.12
CA ILE A 300 -16.72 18.56 21.49
C ILE A 300 -16.24 17.30 22.22
N ASN A 301 -15.05 17.33 22.83
CA ASN A 301 -14.49 16.19 23.55
C ASN A 301 -15.21 15.98 24.89
N ASN A 302 -15.67 14.76 25.14
CA ASN A 302 -16.58 14.37 26.23
C ASN A 302 -18.02 14.91 26.13
N ASP A 303 -18.40 15.53 25.02
CA ASP A 303 -19.78 16.01 24.80
C ASP A 303 -20.39 15.42 23.51
N VAL A 304 -19.79 15.72 22.36
CA VAL A 304 -20.21 15.19 21.05
C VAL A 304 -19.65 13.78 20.82
N GLY A 305 -18.48 13.50 21.39
CA GLY A 305 -17.76 12.24 21.30
C GLY A 305 -16.55 12.22 22.22
N ASN A 306 -15.70 11.20 22.10
CA ASN A 306 -14.54 11.04 22.96
C ASN A 306 -13.33 10.57 22.16
N LEU A 307 -12.13 10.95 22.61
CA LEU A 307 -10.92 10.24 22.23
C LEU A 307 -10.98 8.80 22.75
N VAL A 308 -10.61 7.81 21.93
CA VAL A 308 -10.68 6.38 22.27
C VAL A 308 -9.30 5.73 22.09
N ALA A 309 -8.89 4.87 23.03
CA ALA A 309 -7.70 4.04 22.83
C ALA A 309 -7.98 2.91 21.86
N VAL A 310 -6.93 2.47 21.19
CA VAL A 310 -6.95 1.31 20.29
C VAL A 310 -5.75 0.45 20.62
N ALA A 311 -6.02 -0.78 21.06
CA ALA A 311 -4.98 -1.71 21.50
C ALA A 311 -3.92 -1.90 20.40
N GLY A 312 -2.66 -1.66 20.75
CA GLY A 312 -1.53 -1.79 19.81
C GLY A 312 -1.39 -0.67 18.78
N TYR A 313 -2.10 0.45 18.93
CA TYR A 313 -2.03 1.62 18.03
C TYR A 313 -1.98 2.97 18.74
N TYR A 314 -2.80 3.18 19.78
CA TYR A 314 -2.93 4.46 20.45
C TYR A 314 -3.47 4.27 21.88
N ASP A 315 -2.74 4.77 22.88
CA ASP A 315 -3.13 4.69 24.29
C ASP A 315 -3.77 5.98 24.83
N GLY A 316 -3.87 7.03 24.01
CA GLY A 316 -4.40 8.32 24.48
C GLY A 316 -3.39 9.19 25.20
N GLY A 317 -2.10 8.90 25.13
CA GLY A 317 -1.06 9.63 25.87
C GLY A 317 -1.05 9.34 27.37
N VAL A 318 -1.93 8.44 27.80
CA VAL A 318 -1.99 7.87 29.15
C VAL A 318 -1.64 6.40 28.97
N ALA A 319 -0.53 5.94 29.56
CA ALA A 319 -0.01 4.57 29.39
C ALA A 319 -0.90 3.48 30.03
N ASP A 320 -2.21 3.71 30.06
CA ASP A 320 -3.24 2.85 30.59
C ASP A 320 -4.36 2.69 29.54
N LEU A 321 -4.33 1.56 28.84
CA LEU A 321 -5.39 1.13 27.93
C LEU A 321 -6.68 0.75 28.68
N SER A 322 -6.58 0.44 29.98
CA SER A 322 -7.68 -0.05 30.83
C SER A 322 -8.42 1.05 31.59
N ALA A 323 -8.01 2.31 31.44
CA ALA A 323 -8.68 3.45 32.05
C ALA A 323 -10.15 3.50 31.63
N LEU A 324 -11.03 3.04 32.53
CA LEU A 324 -12.48 3.07 32.38
C LEU A 324 -12.92 4.49 31.98
N ASN A 325 -13.71 4.59 30.91
CA ASN A 325 -14.37 5.81 30.40
C ASN A 325 -13.52 6.79 29.58
N ASN A 326 -12.37 6.38 29.02
CA ASN A 326 -11.58 7.23 28.10
C ASN A 326 -11.17 8.61 28.69
N VAL A 327 -11.11 8.72 30.01
CA VAL A 327 -10.86 9.98 30.70
C VAL A 327 -9.39 10.39 30.53
N ASN A 328 -9.13 11.68 30.33
CA ASN A 328 -7.80 12.30 30.21
C ASN A 328 -6.97 11.88 28.98
N ARG A 329 -7.59 11.30 27.95
CA ARG A 329 -6.89 11.07 26.68
C ARG A 329 -6.59 12.39 25.96
N ILE A 330 -5.44 12.48 25.30
CA ILE A 330 -4.97 13.68 24.59
C ILE A 330 -4.58 13.37 23.15
N ALA A 331 -4.73 14.37 22.27
CA ALA A 331 -4.09 14.34 20.96
C ALA A 331 -2.56 14.43 21.12
N LEU A 332 -1.82 13.73 20.25
CA LEU A 332 -0.36 13.68 20.28
C LEU A 332 0.24 14.57 19.17
N ASN A 333 1.45 15.05 19.41
CA ASN A 333 2.29 15.62 18.34
C ASN A 333 2.82 14.49 17.44
N GLY A 334 2.98 14.72 16.14
CA GLY A 334 3.66 13.81 15.22
C GLY A 334 5.18 13.98 15.22
N VAL A 335 5.86 13.20 14.36
CA VAL A 335 7.31 13.28 14.15
C VAL A 335 7.64 13.74 12.74
N ALA A 336 8.63 14.63 12.60
CA ALA A 336 9.09 15.11 11.31
C ALA A 336 9.83 14.00 10.54
N PHE A 337 9.37 13.70 9.31
CA PHE A 337 9.98 12.70 8.43
C PHE A 337 11.41 13.10 8.05
N GLY A 338 12.35 12.15 8.08
CA GLY A 338 13.75 12.41 7.72
C GLY A 338 14.61 12.97 8.86
N TYR A 339 14.04 13.13 10.06
CA TYR A 339 14.72 13.63 11.25
C TYR A 339 14.74 12.59 12.37
N SER A 340 15.60 12.81 13.36
CA SER A 340 15.81 11.93 14.51
C SER A 340 14.49 11.48 15.14
N GLY A 341 14.39 10.19 15.46
CA GLY A 341 13.19 9.58 16.05
C GLY A 341 12.08 9.22 15.06
N SER A 342 12.21 9.60 13.78
CA SER A 342 11.22 9.27 12.74
C SER A 342 11.31 7.80 12.29
N GLY A 343 12.46 7.14 12.46
CA GLY A 343 12.67 5.78 11.96
C GLY A 343 13.01 5.72 10.46
N ILE A 344 13.07 6.86 9.78
CA ILE A 344 13.54 6.97 8.39
C ILE A 344 14.45 8.17 8.26
N LEU A 345 15.74 7.92 8.05
CA LEU A 345 16.78 8.95 8.06
C LEU A 345 17.61 8.96 6.77
N PRO A 346 18.24 10.09 6.41
CA PRO A 346 19.30 10.11 5.41
C PRO A 346 20.38 9.09 5.77
N ALA A 347 20.85 8.34 4.77
CA ALA A 347 21.90 7.35 4.93
C ALA A 347 23.29 8.01 4.95
N ASP A 348 24.29 7.27 5.43
CA ASP A 348 25.69 7.69 5.34
C ASP A 348 26.11 7.80 3.86
N PRO A 349 26.51 9.00 3.37
CA PRO A 349 26.91 9.22 1.98
C PRO A 349 28.21 8.47 1.62
N LEU A 350 28.99 7.99 2.59
CA LEU A 350 30.18 7.18 2.32
C LEU A 350 29.86 5.70 2.08
N VAL A 351 28.67 5.25 2.50
CA VAL A 351 28.16 3.90 2.28
C VAL A 351 27.32 3.83 1.00
N PHE A 352 26.38 4.77 0.85
CA PHE A 352 25.50 4.88 -0.32
C PHE A 352 26.05 5.90 -1.30
N LYS A 353 26.94 5.42 -2.17
CA LYS A 353 27.64 6.22 -3.18
C LYS A 353 27.72 5.50 -4.52
N ASP A 354 27.87 6.27 -5.58
CA ASP A 354 28.14 5.75 -6.91
C ASP A 354 29.62 5.37 -7.10
N ASN A 355 29.95 4.91 -8.32
CA ASN A 355 31.30 4.49 -8.68
C ASN A 355 32.31 5.65 -8.70
N GLN A 356 31.84 6.90 -8.73
CA GLN A 356 32.67 8.11 -8.66
C GLN A 356 32.87 8.56 -7.20
N GLY A 357 32.18 7.94 -6.25
CA GLY A 357 32.23 8.27 -4.84
C GLY A 357 31.24 9.36 -4.43
N GLU A 358 30.33 9.76 -5.32
CA GLU A 358 29.32 10.77 -5.05
C GLU A 358 28.12 10.15 -4.31
N SER A 359 27.54 10.92 -3.39
CA SER A 359 26.40 10.47 -2.59
C SER A 359 25.20 10.14 -3.49
N LEU A 360 24.53 9.03 -3.19
CA LEU A 360 23.30 8.61 -3.84
C LEU A 360 22.03 9.20 -3.21
N ASP A 361 22.15 10.06 -2.19
CA ASP A 361 20.99 10.64 -1.47
C ASP A 361 19.99 9.57 -0.98
N ALA A 362 20.53 8.44 -0.51
CA ALA A 362 19.76 7.33 0.01
C ALA A 362 19.23 7.63 1.41
N PHE A 363 18.17 6.93 1.78
CA PHE A 363 17.56 6.92 3.11
C PHE A 363 17.51 5.48 3.62
N ILE A 364 17.55 5.33 4.94
CA ILE A 364 17.57 4.05 5.66
C ILE A 364 16.46 4.00 6.70
N PHE A 365 16.16 2.79 7.17
CA PHE A 365 15.21 2.56 8.25
C PHE A 365 15.96 2.42 9.58
N THR A 366 15.55 3.18 10.59
CA THR A 366 16.19 3.20 11.90
C THR A 366 15.25 2.76 13.02
N ASP A 367 15.83 2.32 14.12
CA ASP A 367 15.10 2.06 15.36
C ASP A 367 14.86 3.37 16.14
N ALA A 368 14.33 3.25 17.36
CA ALA A 368 14.07 4.41 18.22
C ALA A 368 15.35 5.13 18.69
N ASN A 369 16.53 4.53 18.52
CA ASN A 369 17.83 5.13 18.83
C ASN A 369 18.56 5.63 17.57
N ASP A 370 17.84 5.78 16.45
CA ASP A 370 18.38 6.16 15.15
C ASP A 370 19.47 5.21 14.61
N THR A 371 19.48 3.96 15.06
CA THR A 371 20.39 2.93 14.56
C THR A 371 19.78 2.23 13.36
N ASN A 372 20.56 2.04 12.28
CA ASN A 372 20.09 1.36 11.08
C ASN A 372 19.67 -0.09 11.38
N ARG A 373 18.41 -0.43 11.07
CA ARG A 373 17.83 -1.75 11.31
C ARG A 373 18.24 -2.79 10.28
N PHE A 374 18.61 -2.35 9.07
CA PHE A 374 18.80 -3.20 7.89
C PHE A 374 20.07 -2.82 7.13
N GLU A 375 21.18 -2.66 7.85
CA GLU A 375 22.50 -2.57 7.24
C GLU A 375 22.79 -3.79 6.37
N ALA A 376 23.52 -3.58 5.27
CA ALA A 376 23.99 -4.67 4.44
C ALA A 376 24.79 -5.69 5.29
N ARG A 377 24.41 -6.96 5.19
CA ARG A 377 25.06 -8.09 5.88
C ARG A 377 25.19 -9.30 4.97
N SER A 378 26.15 -10.17 5.29
CA SER A 378 26.25 -11.47 4.61
C SER A 378 25.08 -12.38 5.00
N ALA A 379 24.65 -13.20 4.06
CA ALA A 379 23.67 -14.24 4.30
C ALA A 379 24.22 -15.33 5.21
N ASN A 380 23.32 -16.05 5.89
CA ASN A 380 23.64 -17.16 6.79
C ASN A 380 23.01 -18.48 6.32
N ASP A 381 22.55 -18.56 5.08
CA ASP A 381 21.82 -19.69 4.49
C ASP A 381 22.75 -20.65 3.73
N LEU A 382 22.20 -21.68 3.08
CA LEU A 382 22.99 -22.68 2.34
C LEU A 382 22.43 -22.81 0.91
N PRO A 383 22.69 -21.84 0.01
CA PRO A 383 22.19 -21.90 -1.35
C PRO A 383 22.68 -23.18 -2.05
N ASN A 384 21.75 -24.03 -2.49
CA ASN A 384 22.02 -25.37 -3.03
C ASN A 384 22.96 -26.24 -2.14
N GLY A 385 22.90 -26.06 -0.82
CA GLY A 385 23.73 -26.79 0.13
C GLY A 385 25.18 -26.33 0.24
N ASP A 386 25.54 -25.18 -0.37
CA ASP A 386 26.93 -24.69 -0.43
C ASP A 386 27.06 -23.29 0.19
N VAL A 387 27.75 -23.22 1.34
CA VAL A 387 28.04 -21.96 2.06
C VAL A 387 28.82 -20.95 1.21
N SER A 388 29.62 -21.41 0.24
CA SER A 388 30.41 -20.53 -0.63
C SER A 388 29.54 -19.75 -1.63
N LYS A 389 28.25 -20.09 -1.74
CA LYS A 389 27.28 -19.44 -2.64
C LYS A 389 26.45 -18.35 -1.96
N GLN A 390 26.60 -18.16 -0.65
CA GLN A 390 25.93 -17.09 0.09
C GLN A 390 26.23 -15.71 -0.52
N LEU A 391 25.24 -14.81 -0.47
CA LEU A 391 25.45 -13.39 -0.72
C LEU A 391 26.30 -12.80 0.41
N THR A 392 27.35 -12.05 0.04
CA THR A 392 28.22 -11.35 0.99
C THR A 392 27.68 -9.95 1.29
N LYS A 393 28.09 -9.36 2.42
CA LYS A 393 27.81 -7.96 2.76
C LYS A 393 28.15 -6.98 1.63
N THR A 394 29.31 -7.15 0.99
CA THR A 394 29.76 -6.28 -0.10
C THR A 394 28.83 -6.38 -1.31
N GLU A 395 28.44 -7.60 -1.69
CA GLU A 395 27.51 -7.83 -2.80
C GLU A 395 26.14 -7.22 -2.51
N VAL A 396 25.62 -7.38 -1.30
CA VAL A 396 24.33 -6.81 -0.89
C VAL A 396 24.38 -5.28 -0.95
N GLN A 397 25.45 -4.66 -0.42
CA GLN A 397 25.60 -3.21 -0.48
C GLN A 397 25.70 -2.71 -1.93
N GLU A 398 26.42 -3.41 -2.79
CA GLU A 398 26.55 -3.05 -4.21
C GLU A 398 25.20 -3.11 -4.93
N ILE A 399 24.40 -4.15 -4.69
CA ILE A 399 23.04 -4.25 -5.25
C ILE A 399 22.17 -3.06 -4.82
N LEU A 400 22.22 -2.69 -3.54
CA LEU A 400 21.46 -1.52 -3.03
C LEU A 400 21.94 -0.22 -3.68
N ASN A 401 23.25 -0.01 -3.79
CA ASN A 401 23.82 1.18 -4.42
C ASN A 401 23.41 1.28 -5.90
N GLN A 402 23.48 0.18 -6.65
CA GLN A 402 23.04 0.17 -8.05
C GLN A 402 21.54 0.44 -8.18
N ALA A 403 20.70 -0.13 -7.31
CA ALA A 403 19.27 0.11 -7.34
C ALA A 403 18.90 1.58 -7.08
N ILE A 404 19.52 2.22 -6.08
CA ILE A 404 19.32 3.65 -5.82
C ILE A 404 19.85 4.49 -6.99
N ALA A 405 21.03 4.16 -7.53
CA ALA A 405 21.62 4.90 -8.65
C ALA A 405 20.74 4.85 -9.91
N ILE A 406 20.12 3.70 -10.20
CA ILE A 406 19.17 3.53 -11.31
C ILE A 406 17.89 4.32 -11.02
N ALA A 407 17.34 4.24 -9.81
CA ALA A 407 16.15 4.99 -9.42
C ALA A 407 16.33 6.51 -9.59
N ASN A 408 17.45 7.06 -9.11
CA ASN A 408 17.78 8.49 -9.24
C ASN A 408 17.91 8.97 -10.69
N LYS A 409 18.23 8.06 -11.62
CA LYS A 409 18.30 8.34 -13.06
C LYS A 409 16.98 8.08 -13.78
N SER A 410 16.04 7.39 -13.14
CA SER A 410 14.78 6.97 -13.75
C SER A 410 13.72 8.07 -13.66
N ARG A 411 12.93 8.22 -14.70
CA ARG A 411 11.77 9.10 -14.74
C ARG A 411 10.62 8.49 -13.95
N ALA A 412 10.08 9.26 -13.01
CA ALA A 412 8.89 8.86 -12.27
C ALA A 412 7.65 8.79 -13.18
N GLN A 413 6.79 7.80 -12.95
CA GLN A 413 5.48 7.67 -13.61
C GLN A 413 4.40 8.49 -12.89
N ILE A 414 4.44 8.48 -11.56
CA ILE A 414 3.31 8.92 -10.73
C ILE A 414 3.63 10.18 -9.92
N ARG A 415 4.52 11.06 -10.41
CA ARG A 415 4.99 12.24 -9.67
C ARG A 415 4.98 13.50 -10.52
N GLN A 416 4.64 14.61 -9.87
CA GLN A 416 4.73 15.96 -10.40
C GLN A 416 5.84 16.77 -9.68
N PRO A 417 6.48 17.72 -10.38
CA PRO A 417 6.37 17.97 -11.82
C PRO A 417 6.91 16.79 -12.66
N ASN A 418 6.35 16.65 -13.86
CA ASN A 418 6.81 15.67 -14.84
C ASN A 418 8.32 15.79 -15.08
N GLY A 419 9.02 14.65 -15.15
CA GLY A 419 10.47 14.64 -15.25
C GLY A 419 11.20 14.65 -13.90
N SER A 420 10.47 14.53 -12.79
CA SER A 420 11.07 14.18 -11.51
C SER A 420 11.59 12.73 -11.50
N GLN A 421 12.53 12.46 -10.59
CA GLN A 421 13.15 11.14 -10.43
C GLN A 421 12.21 10.15 -9.74
N ALA A 422 12.30 8.88 -10.14
CA ALA A 422 11.55 7.80 -9.53
C ALA A 422 11.91 7.66 -8.05
N ARG A 423 10.92 7.42 -7.19
CA ARG A 423 11.16 7.23 -5.75
C ARG A 423 10.65 5.89 -5.24
N VAL A 424 11.57 5.06 -4.77
CA VAL A 424 11.31 3.66 -4.42
C VAL A 424 12.01 3.24 -3.13
N SER A 425 11.46 2.20 -2.49
CA SER A 425 12.12 1.39 -1.47
C SER A 425 12.66 0.11 -2.09
N ILE A 426 13.80 -0.38 -1.59
CA ILE A 426 14.52 -1.55 -2.08
C ILE A 426 14.81 -2.49 -0.92
N SER A 427 14.59 -3.78 -1.15
CA SER A 427 14.90 -4.87 -0.21
C SER A 427 15.71 -5.95 -0.91
N VAL A 428 16.74 -6.47 -0.23
CA VAL A 428 17.49 -7.65 -0.65
C VAL A 428 17.36 -8.74 0.41
N VAL A 429 17.04 -9.95 -0.02
CA VAL A 429 16.85 -11.12 0.86
C VAL A 429 17.69 -12.32 0.41
N ASP A 430 17.97 -13.24 1.33
CA ASP A 430 18.61 -14.53 1.04
C ASP A 430 17.61 -15.59 0.52
N THR A 431 18.06 -16.84 0.30
CA THR A 431 17.20 -17.93 -0.21
C THR A 431 16.17 -18.45 0.81
N GLN A 432 16.21 -17.96 2.04
CA GLN A 432 15.23 -18.23 3.10
C GLN A 432 14.35 -17.01 3.39
N GLY A 433 14.47 -15.94 2.61
CA GLY A 433 13.73 -14.69 2.75
C GLY A 433 14.15 -13.84 3.96
N ALA A 434 15.33 -14.09 4.54
CA ALA A 434 15.88 -13.23 5.58
C ALA A 434 16.41 -11.92 4.96
N ILE A 435 16.10 -10.79 5.60
CA ILE A 435 16.52 -9.47 5.13
C ILE A 435 18.04 -9.35 5.22
N LEU A 436 18.71 -9.05 4.10
CA LEU A 436 20.15 -8.81 4.05
C LEU A 436 20.50 -7.33 3.99
N GLY A 437 19.59 -6.50 3.50
CA GLY A 437 19.75 -5.06 3.50
C GLY A 437 18.52 -4.37 2.90
N MET A 438 18.26 -3.15 3.36
CA MET A 438 17.20 -2.30 2.81
C MET A 438 17.67 -0.86 2.69
N ALA A 439 17.21 -0.19 1.64
CA ALA A 439 17.45 1.23 1.41
C ALA A 439 16.28 1.82 0.64
N ARG A 440 16.20 3.14 0.57
CA ARG A 440 15.17 3.83 -0.20
C ARG A 440 15.68 5.16 -0.72
N THR A 441 15.12 5.63 -1.82
CA THR A 441 15.35 7.01 -2.26
C THR A 441 14.64 7.97 -1.30
N ARG A 442 15.15 9.20 -1.20
CA ARG A 442 14.45 10.34 -0.59
C ARG A 442 12.99 10.40 -1.04
N ASP A 443 12.06 10.67 -0.12
CA ASP A 443 10.64 10.88 -0.42
C ASP A 443 9.92 9.73 -1.18
N ALA A 444 10.47 8.51 -1.18
CA ALA A 444 9.68 7.34 -1.60
C ALA A 444 8.37 7.22 -0.78
N PRO A 445 7.24 6.84 -1.39
CA PRO A 445 6.05 6.48 -0.62
C PRO A 445 6.37 5.40 0.42
N VAL A 446 5.90 5.59 1.66
CA VAL A 446 6.23 4.72 2.80
C VAL A 446 5.64 3.31 2.62
N PHE A 447 4.52 3.17 1.90
CA PHE A 447 3.92 1.85 1.66
C PHE A 447 4.92 0.88 1.00
N GLY A 448 5.78 1.41 0.12
CA GLY A 448 6.76 0.63 -0.64
C GLY A 448 7.79 -0.09 0.21
N SER A 449 7.98 0.30 1.47
CA SER A 449 8.97 -0.29 2.36
C SER A 449 8.69 -1.76 2.66
N ASP A 450 7.50 -2.09 3.18
CA ASP A 450 7.08 -3.48 3.44
C ASP A 450 6.80 -4.24 2.13
N VAL A 451 6.21 -3.56 1.14
CA VAL A 451 5.92 -4.16 -0.18
C VAL A 451 7.20 -4.60 -0.89
N SER A 452 8.26 -3.80 -0.90
CA SER A 452 9.53 -4.18 -1.53
C SER A 452 10.09 -5.48 -0.92
N LEU A 453 9.89 -5.69 0.39
CA LEU A 453 10.27 -6.92 1.07
C LEU A 453 9.39 -8.11 0.69
N GLN A 454 8.06 -7.93 0.65
CA GLN A 454 7.14 -8.96 0.16
C GLN A 454 7.49 -9.39 -1.26
N LYS A 455 7.79 -8.43 -2.14
CA LYS A 455 8.17 -8.70 -3.53
C LYS A 455 9.48 -9.50 -3.64
N ALA A 456 10.51 -9.11 -2.87
CA ALA A 456 11.78 -9.82 -2.84
C ALA A 456 11.60 -11.29 -2.39
N ARG A 457 10.81 -11.49 -1.34
CA ARG A 457 10.46 -12.81 -0.78
C ARG A 457 9.66 -13.66 -1.76
N THR A 458 8.71 -13.06 -2.46
CA THR A 458 7.87 -13.74 -3.44
C THR A 458 8.72 -14.28 -4.60
N ALA A 459 9.59 -13.45 -5.18
CA ALA A 459 10.51 -13.88 -6.24
C ALA A 459 11.40 -15.07 -5.81
N VAL A 460 11.94 -15.04 -4.59
CA VAL A 460 12.75 -16.15 -4.04
C VAL A 460 11.91 -17.41 -3.84
N PHE A 461 10.75 -17.27 -3.20
CA PHE A 461 9.89 -18.40 -2.86
C PHE A 461 9.46 -19.16 -4.11
N PHE A 462 8.89 -18.49 -5.11
CA PHE A 462 8.44 -19.16 -6.33
C PHE A 462 9.60 -19.64 -7.23
N SER A 463 10.80 -19.07 -7.10
CA SER A 463 11.99 -19.54 -7.83
C SER A 463 12.72 -20.72 -7.18
N SER A 464 12.22 -21.25 -6.05
CA SER A 464 12.90 -22.28 -5.24
C SER A 464 12.51 -23.72 -5.60
N THR A 465 12.09 -23.98 -6.84
CA THR A 465 11.94 -25.36 -7.34
C THR A 465 13.30 -26.06 -7.29
N GLY A 466 13.34 -27.35 -6.94
CA GLY A 466 14.59 -28.12 -6.80
C GLY A 466 15.34 -27.89 -5.48
N LYS A 467 14.81 -27.09 -4.56
CA LYS A 467 15.41 -26.87 -3.24
C LYS A 467 15.32 -28.16 -2.40
N LEU A 468 16.46 -28.63 -1.87
CA LEU A 468 16.55 -29.92 -1.17
C LEU A 468 15.75 -30.01 0.14
N THR A 469 15.46 -28.87 0.77
CA THR A 469 14.68 -28.79 2.02
C THR A 469 13.77 -27.57 1.97
N ASN A 470 12.58 -27.68 2.54
CA ASN A 470 11.60 -26.59 2.58
C ASN A 470 11.30 -26.07 1.16
N ALA A 471 11.07 -26.99 0.21
CA ALA A 471 10.59 -26.61 -1.11
C ALA A 471 9.22 -25.92 -0.97
N PRO A 472 8.88 -24.96 -1.84
CA PRO A 472 7.64 -24.19 -1.69
C PRO A 472 6.38 -25.06 -1.63
N ALA A 473 6.32 -26.14 -2.40
CA ALA A 473 5.20 -27.08 -2.36
C ALA A 473 5.04 -27.77 -1.00
N ASP A 474 6.15 -28.22 -0.39
CA ASP A 474 6.14 -28.85 0.94
C ASP A 474 5.69 -27.86 2.02
N LEU A 475 6.16 -26.61 1.93
CA LEU A 475 5.81 -25.55 2.88
C LEU A 475 4.32 -25.20 2.80
N LEU A 476 3.78 -25.04 1.59
CA LEU A 476 2.36 -24.72 1.39
C LEU A 476 1.46 -25.85 1.90
N ARG A 477 1.78 -27.11 1.62
CA ARG A 477 0.99 -28.27 2.08
C ARG A 477 0.92 -28.43 3.59
N GLN A 478 1.89 -27.88 4.32
CA GLN A 478 1.95 -27.93 5.78
C GLN A 478 1.16 -26.80 6.46
N LEU A 479 0.72 -25.79 5.71
CA LEU A 479 -0.01 -24.68 6.30
C LEU A 479 -1.41 -25.13 6.76
N PRO A 480 -1.87 -24.65 7.93
CA PRO A 480 -3.27 -24.80 8.30
C PRO A 480 -4.16 -24.01 7.34
N SER A 481 -5.32 -24.57 6.98
CA SER A 481 -6.29 -23.92 6.11
C SER A 481 -6.80 -22.59 6.70
N PRO A 482 -7.09 -21.57 5.86
CA PRO A 482 -7.80 -20.39 6.32
C PRO A 482 -9.23 -20.75 6.76
N VAL A 483 -9.66 -20.21 7.89
CA VAL A 483 -10.96 -20.52 8.51
C VAL A 483 -11.87 -19.31 8.38
N TYR A 484 -12.58 -19.19 7.25
CA TYR A 484 -13.39 -18.02 6.97
C TYR A 484 -14.59 -17.86 7.92
N LEU A 485 -14.76 -16.66 8.44
CA LEU A 485 -15.91 -16.25 9.25
C LEU A 485 -17.16 -16.07 8.40
N ASP A 486 -18.30 -16.51 8.93
CA ASP A 486 -19.62 -16.09 8.45
C ASP A 486 -20.04 -14.79 9.13
N ALA A 487 -20.98 -14.08 8.51
CA ALA A 487 -21.52 -12.85 9.09
C ALA A 487 -22.27 -13.16 10.40
N VAL A 488 -22.03 -12.36 11.43
CA VAL A 488 -22.75 -12.41 12.70
C VAL A 488 -24.10 -11.71 12.54
N ALA A 489 -25.14 -12.22 13.19
CA ALA A 489 -26.45 -11.57 13.16
C ALA A 489 -26.39 -10.16 13.79
N GLU A 490 -27.09 -9.20 13.18
CA GLU A 490 -27.20 -7.85 13.72
C GLU A 490 -28.31 -7.74 14.79
N PRO A 491 -28.10 -6.98 15.89
CA PRO A 491 -26.86 -6.30 16.25
C PRO A 491 -25.76 -7.29 16.65
N VAL A 492 -24.51 -7.03 16.25
CA VAL A 492 -23.35 -7.88 16.57
C VAL A 492 -23.27 -8.17 18.07
N ASP A 493 -23.46 -9.44 18.43
CA ASP A 493 -23.29 -9.97 19.80
C ASP A 493 -22.27 -11.10 19.78
N LEU A 494 -21.02 -10.78 20.14
CA LEU A 494 -19.92 -11.74 20.17
C LEU A 494 -20.08 -12.81 21.27
N SER A 495 -20.99 -12.61 22.25
CA SER A 495 -21.25 -13.60 23.29
C SER A 495 -22.07 -14.80 22.78
N ALA A 496 -22.76 -14.65 21.65
CA ALA A 496 -23.50 -15.72 20.99
C ALA A 496 -22.59 -16.72 20.24
N GLY A 497 -21.28 -16.45 20.19
CA GLY A 497 -20.30 -17.24 19.44
C GLY A 497 -20.15 -16.77 17.98
N LEU A 498 -19.13 -17.29 17.31
CA LEU A 498 -18.85 -17.01 15.90
C LEU A 498 -19.25 -18.20 15.04
N SER A 499 -19.81 -17.92 13.86
CA SER A 499 -20.09 -18.93 12.84
C SER A 499 -19.01 -18.90 11.77
N LEU A 500 -18.70 -20.07 11.21
CA LEU A 500 -17.68 -20.26 10.18
C LEU A 500 -18.35 -20.64 8.85
N LEU A 501 -17.81 -20.18 7.74
CA LEU A 501 -18.26 -20.60 6.41
C LEU A 501 -17.84 -22.05 6.16
N ALA A 502 -18.81 -22.91 5.87
CA ALA A 502 -18.54 -24.28 5.42
C ALA A 502 -17.97 -24.33 3.99
N THR A 503 -18.30 -23.32 3.18
CA THR A 503 -17.81 -23.16 1.80
C THR A 503 -17.56 -21.68 1.50
N PRO A 504 -16.47 -21.33 0.79
CA PRO A 504 -15.47 -22.24 0.23
C PRO A 504 -14.53 -22.83 1.31
N ASN A 505 -14.15 -24.10 1.13
CA ASN A 505 -13.16 -24.78 1.98
C ASN A 505 -11.82 -24.81 1.25
N ILE A 506 -10.79 -24.22 1.84
CA ILE A 506 -9.50 -23.97 1.16
C ILE A 506 -8.46 -24.96 1.67
N ASN A 507 -7.71 -25.57 0.76
CA ASN A 507 -6.50 -26.32 1.08
C ASN A 507 -5.33 -25.76 0.27
N PHE A 508 -4.23 -25.43 0.94
CA PHE A 508 -3.04 -24.91 0.25
C PHE A 508 -2.39 -25.92 -0.71
N SER A 509 -2.69 -27.22 -0.54
CA SER A 509 -2.31 -28.27 -1.49
C SER A 509 -2.94 -28.06 -2.86
N ASP A 510 -4.15 -27.50 -2.92
CA ASP A 510 -4.89 -27.28 -4.16
C ASP A 510 -4.20 -26.20 -5.01
N TYR A 511 -3.73 -25.11 -4.39
CA TYR A 511 -2.93 -24.10 -5.10
C TYR A 511 -1.66 -24.66 -5.75
N VAL A 512 -1.02 -25.64 -5.10
CA VAL A 512 0.18 -26.30 -5.64
C VAL A 512 -0.20 -27.16 -6.85
N SER A 513 -1.22 -28.01 -6.74
CA SER A 513 -1.66 -28.86 -7.84
C SER A 513 -2.21 -28.06 -9.02
N ASP A 514 -2.98 -27.00 -8.74
CA ASP A 514 -3.56 -26.13 -9.75
C ASP A 514 -2.47 -25.38 -10.51
N LEU A 515 -1.45 -24.87 -9.81
CA LEU A 515 -0.29 -24.24 -10.44
C LEU A 515 0.43 -25.22 -11.36
N GLN A 516 0.81 -26.40 -10.85
CA GLN A 516 1.53 -27.44 -11.60
C GLN A 516 0.77 -27.87 -12.86
N GLN A 517 -0.54 -28.08 -12.72
CA GLN A 517 -1.41 -28.44 -13.84
C GLN A 517 -1.54 -27.28 -14.84
N PHE A 518 -1.78 -26.06 -14.35
CA PHE A 518 -2.01 -24.89 -15.19
C PHE A 518 -0.80 -24.57 -16.05
N ILE A 519 0.42 -24.59 -15.49
CA ILE A 519 1.64 -24.28 -16.24
C ILE A 519 2.25 -25.49 -16.97
N GLY A 520 1.69 -26.69 -16.80
CA GLY A 520 2.15 -27.91 -17.46
C GLY A 520 3.47 -28.47 -16.90
N LEU A 521 3.85 -28.12 -15.67
CA LEU A 521 5.09 -28.54 -15.03
C LEU A 521 4.78 -29.28 -13.72
N ALA A 522 4.69 -30.61 -13.78
CA ALA A 522 4.32 -31.44 -12.63
C ALA A 522 5.30 -31.33 -11.45
N GLY A 523 6.57 -31.01 -11.69
CA GLY A 523 7.58 -30.81 -10.66
C GLY A 523 7.70 -29.37 -10.15
N ALA A 524 6.92 -28.41 -10.66
CA ALA A 524 7.07 -27.02 -10.22
C ALA A 524 6.85 -26.89 -8.71
N LEU A 525 7.69 -26.09 -8.05
CA LEU A 525 7.74 -25.90 -6.59
C LEU A 525 8.17 -27.11 -5.76
N GLU A 526 8.46 -28.26 -6.37
CA GLU A 526 8.88 -29.48 -5.68
C GLU A 526 10.40 -29.54 -5.49
N THR A 527 10.84 -30.42 -4.59
CA THR A 527 12.28 -30.72 -4.36
C THR A 527 12.98 -31.37 -5.56
N TYR A 528 12.23 -31.99 -6.48
CA TYR A 528 12.75 -32.79 -7.61
C TYR A 528 12.41 -32.20 -8.98
N GLY A 529 11.75 -31.05 -9.05
CA GLY A 529 11.39 -30.42 -10.32
C GLY A 529 12.53 -29.67 -10.98
N ASP A 530 12.34 -29.33 -12.26
CA ASP A 530 13.27 -28.51 -13.01
C ASP A 530 13.33 -27.09 -12.45
N PHE A 531 14.55 -26.53 -12.34
CA PHE A 531 14.76 -25.16 -11.90
C PHE A 531 13.97 -24.19 -12.78
N THR A 532 13.14 -23.38 -12.14
CA THR A 532 12.29 -22.39 -12.82
C THR A 532 12.33 -21.10 -12.02
N ALA A 533 12.69 -20.00 -12.69
CA ALA A 533 12.77 -18.68 -12.09
C ALA A 533 11.48 -17.89 -12.35
N PHE A 534 10.83 -17.43 -11.27
CA PHE A 534 9.66 -16.57 -11.30
C PHE A 534 10.01 -15.19 -10.77
N SER A 535 9.58 -14.16 -11.48
CA SER A 535 9.47 -12.79 -10.97
C SER A 535 8.07 -12.54 -10.42
N ASP A 536 7.88 -11.45 -9.68
CA ASP A 536 6.53 -11.05 -9.27
C ASP A 536 5.63 -10.70 -10.45
N ARG A 537 6.16 -10.28 -11.59
CA ARG A 537 5.33 -10.09 -12.79
C ARG A 537 4.74 -11.41 -13.29
N ALA A 538 5.53 -12.47 -13.28
CA ALA A 538 5.06 -13.80 -13.67
C ALA A 538 4.05 -14.34 -12.64
N GLY A 539 4.33 -14.19 -11.35
CA GLY A 539 3.41 -14.56 -10.27
C GLY A 539 2.10 -13.76 -10.29
N GLY A 540 2.19 -12.45 -10.56
CA GLY A 540 1.04 -11.57 -10.71
C GLY A 540 0.16 -11.95 -11.89
N ASN A 541 0.76 -12.36 -13.01
CA ASN A 541 0.00 -12.94 -14.12
C ASN A 541 -0.79 -14.19 -13.68
N LEU A 542 -0.20 -15.08 -12.89
CA LEU A 542 -0.84 -16.29 -12.37
C LEU A 542 -1.85 -16.04 -11.24
N SER A 543 -1.93 -14.81 -10.72
CA SER A 543 -2.81 -14.41 -9.63
C SER A 543 -4.01 -13.58 -10.10
N ARG A 544 -4.18 -13.41 -11.42
CA ARG A 544 -5.29 -12.64 -11.99
C ARG A 544 -6.62 -13.39 -11.91
N PRO A 545 -7.74 -12.69 -11.69
CA PRO A 545 -9.08 -13.29 -11.71
C PRO A 545 -9.46 -13.83 -13.09
N ASN A 546 -8.86 -13.27 -14.15
CA ASN A 546 -8.91 -13.79 -15.51
C ASN A 546 -7.49 -13.85 -16.06
N PHE A 547 -7.09 -15.00 -16.60
CA PHE A 547 -5.81 -15.21 -17.29
C PHE A 547 -6.04 -15.29 -18.81
N PRO A 548 -5.24 -14.57 -19.63
CA PRO A 548 -4.23 -13.59 -19.24
C PRO A 548 -4.85 -12.32 -18.61
N ASP A 549 -4.01 -11.47 -18.04
CA ASP A 549 -4.42 -10.14 -17.56
C ASP A 549 -5.06 -9.31 -18.69
N GLY A 550 -6.22 -8.71 -18.43
CA GLY A 550 -6.93 -7.81 -19.34
C GLY A 550 -8.27 -8.33 -19.88
N PRO A 551 -8.30 -9.42 -20.68
CA PRO A 551 -9.52 -9.98 -21.21
C PRO A 551 -10.56 -10.35 -20.13
N VAL A 552 -11.83 -10.09 -20.41
CA VAL A 552 -12.95 -10.47 -19.53
C VAL A 552 -13.21 -11.99 -19.55
N VAL A 553 -12.75 -12.67 -20.61
CA VAL A 553 -12.93 -14.10 -20.81
C VAL A 553 -11.59 -14.80 -20.63
N GLY A 554 -11.50 -15.66 -19.62
CA GLY A 554 -10.34 -16.50 -19.34
C GLY A 554 -10.60 -17.36 -18.10
N PRO A 555 -9.85 -18.45 -17.90
CA PRO A 555 -9.84 -19.11 -16.60
C PRO A 555 -9.23 -18.18 -15.55
N PRO A 556 -9.56 -18.31 -14.26
CA PRO A 556 -8.75 -17.69 -13.22
C PRO A 556 -7.32 -18.22 -13.28
N GLY A 557 -6.35 -17.36 -12.95
CA GLY A 557 -5.00 -17.83 -12.72
C GLY A 557 -4.98 -18.83 -11.55
N PRO A 558 -4.03 -19.79 -11.53
CA PRO A 558 -4.04 -20.88 -10.55
C PRO A 558 -3.81 -20.42 -9.11
N LEU A 559 -3.34 -19.18 -8.90
CA LEU A 559 -3.14 -18.58 -7.58
C LEU A 559 -4.28 -17.63 -7.19
N SER A 560 -5.31 -17.51 -8.04
CA SER A 560 -6.44 -16.60 -7.88
C SER A 560 -7.72 -17.33 -7.46
N LYS A 561 -8.65 -16.61 -6.83
CA LYS A 561 -10.00 -17.13 -6.62
C LYS A 561 -10.81 -17.14 -7.93
N PRO A 562 -11.75 -18.09 -8.11
CA PRO A 562 -12.70 -18.05 -9.21
C PRO A 562 -13.79 -16.99 -9.00
N SER A 563 -14.55 -16.69 -10.06
CA SER A 563 -15.75 -15.85 -9.99
C SER A 563 -16.73 -16.31 -8.91
N GLY A 564 -17.34 -15.37 -8.20
CA GLY A 564 -18.23 -15.62 -7.05
C GLY A 564 -17.48 -15.79 -5.71
N GLN A 565 -16.17 -16.02 -5.75
CA GLN A 565 -15.30 -15.97 -4.56
C GLN A 565 -14.29 -14.84 -4.63
N TRP A 566 -13.90 -14.45 -5.84
CA TRP A 566 -12.92 -13.41 -6.06
C TRP A 566 -13.46 -12.01 -5.71
N SER A 567 -12.67 -11.25 -4.96
CA SER A 567 -12.77 -9.80 -4.82
C SER A 567 -11.41 -9.22 -4.42
N VAL A 568 -11.32 -7.89 -4.35
CA VAL A 568 -10.14 -7.20 -3.79
C VAL A 568 -9.87 -7.57 -2.31
N PHE A 569 -10.84 -8.17 -1.61
CA PHE A 569 -10.73 -8.65 -0.24
C PHE A 569 -10.59 -10.19 -0.14
N ASN A 570 -10.59 -10.89 -1.28
CA ASN A 570 -10.39 -12.33 -1.38
C ASN A 570 -9.74 -12.70 -2.73
N VAL A 571 -8.45 -12.38 -2.88
CA VAL A 571 -7.76 -12.45 -4.19
C VAL A 571 -7.20 -13.82 -4.53
N GLY A 572 -7.00 -14.71 -3.55
CA GLY A 572 -6.47 -16.06 -3.76
C GLY A 572 -5.38 -16.41 -2.75
N LEU A 573 -4.29 -17.02 -3.21
CA LEU A 573 -3.20 -17.45 -2.35
C LEU A 573 -2.67 -16.31 -1.46
N GLN A 574 -2.58 -15.09 -1.99
CA GLN A 574 -2.12 -13.92 -1.22
C GLN A 574 -2.97 -13.64 0.02
N SER A 575 -4.30 -13.54 -0.14
CA SER A 575 -5.21 -13.26 0.97
C SER A 575 -5.30 -14.45 1.94
N ASP A 576 -5.27 -15.67 1.40
CA ASP A 576 -5.43 -16.89 2.20
C ASP A 576 -4.26 -17.13 3.14
N LEU A 577 -3.04 -16.83 2.67
CA LEU A 577 -1.81 -16.96 3.47
C LEU A 577 -1.86 -16.12 4.76
N VAL A 578 -2.61 -15.02 4.77
CA VAL A 578 -2.60 -14.02 5.86
C VAL A 578 -3.93 -13.91 6.59
N TYR A 579 -4.99 -14.55 6.10
CA TYR A 579 -6.36 -14.42 6.62
C TYR A 579 -6.46 -14.70 8.12
N ASN A 580 -5.96 -15.85 8.56
CA ASN A 580 -6.06 -16.27 9.96
C ASN A 580 -5.34 -15.30 10.90
N ALA A 581 -4.19 -14.76 10.49
CA ALA A 581 -3.46 -13.74 11.26
C ALA A 581 -4.24 -12.41 11.31
N LEU A 582 -4.87 -11.99 10.19
CA LEU A 582 -5.72 -10.80 10.18
C LEU A 582 -6.90 -10.94 11.17
N ILE A 583 -7.58 -12.08 11.18
CA ILE A 583 -8.68 -12.35 12.11
C ILE A 583 -8.18 -12.41 13.57
N GLN A 584 -7.01 -13.02 13.84
CA GLN A 584 -6.42 -12.96 15.18
C GLN A 584 -6.17 -11.50 15.60
N HIS A 585 -5.68 -10.66 14.70
CA HIS A 585 -5.39 -9.27 15.02
C HIS A 585 -6.68 -8.46 15.30
N VAL A 586 -7.76 -8.71 14.56
CA VAL A 586 -9.09 -8.18 14.89
C VAL A 586 -9.50 -8.59 16.30
N ALA A 587 -9.37 -9.88 16.63
CA ALA A 587 -9.67 -10.42 17.95
C ALA A 587 -8.76 -9.82 19.06
N PHE A 588 -7.50 -9.51 18.76
CA PHE A 588 -6.61 -8.80 19.68
C PHE A 588 -7.08 -7.37 19.97
N VAL A 589 -7.51 -6.63 18.94
CA VAL A 589 -8.03 -5.26 19.14
C VAL A 589 -9.33 -5.28 19.94
N LEU A 590 -10.14 -6.33 19.79
CA LEU A 590 -11.32 -6.61 20.63
C LEU A 590 -10.98 -7.06 22.06
N GLY A 591 -9.70 -7.30 22.37
CA GLY A 591 -9.23 -7.66 23.71
C GLY A 591 -9.49 -9.12 24.12
N VAL A 592 -9.76 -10.01 23.16
CA VAL A 592 -10.11 -11.42 23.47
C VAL A 592 -8.93 -12.39 23.33
N VAL A 593 -7.89 -12.04 22.58
CA VAL A 593 -6.70 -12.88 22.37
C VAL A 593 -5.42 -12.03 22.37
N PRO A 594 -4.23 -12.62 22.56
CA PRO A 594 -2.97 -11.94 22.31
C PRO A 594 -2.81 -11.53 20.85
N ASP A 595 -1.99 -10.48 20.63
CA ASP A 595 -1.64 -9.99 19.31
C ASP A 595 -0.92 -11.07 18.47
N VAL A 596 -0.97 -10.91 17.15
CA VAL A 596 -0.28 -11.77 16.19
C VAL A 596 1.24 -11.78 16.42
N ASP A 597 1.91 -12.85 16.01
CA ASP A 597 3.38 -12.90 15.93
C ASP A 597 3.94 -12.02 14.79
N HIS A 598 5.26 -11.86 14.72
CA HIS A 598 5.95 -11.26 13.56
C HIS A 598 6.07 -12.28 12.41
N ASN A 599 4.94 -12.89 12.04
CA ASN A 599 4.78 -13.73 10.86
C ASN A 599 3.28 -13.84 10.54
N CYS A 600 2.91 -13.57 9.30
CA CYS A 600 1.52 -13.61 8.84
C CYS A 600 1.03 -15.01 8.43
N THR A 601 1.93 -15.98 8.30
CA THR A 601 1.64 -17.34 7.78
C THR A 601 1.69 -18.39 8.87
N GLY A 602 1.01 -19.52 8.63
CA GLY A 602 1.06 -20.67 9.54
C GLY A 602 0.14 -20.58 10.75
N ASN A 603 -0.72 -19.54 10.79
CA ASN A 603 -1.69 -19.33 11.85
C ASN A 603 -2.89 -20.26 11.69
N THR A 604 -3.27 -20.99 12.73
CA THR A 604 -4.37 -21.97 12.72
C THR A 604 -5.77 -21.34 12.75
N GLY A 605 -5.89 -20.02 12.92
CA GLY A 605 -7.17 -19.32 12.94
C GLY A 605 -8.06 -19.82 14.07
N LEU A 606 -9.34 -20.05 13.78
CA LEU A 606 -10.33 -20.56 14.73
C LEU A 606 -10.45 -22.10 14.70
N ALA A 607 -9.37 -22.82 14.38
CA ALA A 607 -9.37 -24.28 14.42
C ALA A 607 -9.66 -24.83 15.83
N ASP A 608 -10.50 -25.87 15.91
CA ASP A 608 -11.11 -26.38 17.16
C ASP A 608 -10.10 -26.89 18.21
N ASP A 609 -8.93 -27.37 17.79
CA ASP A 609 -7.94 -28.03 18.66
C ASP A 609 -6.77 -27.13 19.08
N ALA A 610 -6.54 -26.02 18.36
CA ALA A 610 -5.39 -25.15 18.61
C ALA A 610 -5.58 -23.73 18.04
N ALA A 611 -6.67 -23.03 18.38
CA ALA A 611 -6.96 -21.69 17.86
C ALA A 611 -5.80 -20.69 18.06
N PHE A 612 -5.49 -19.94 16.99
CA PHE A 612 -4.47 -18.88 16.94
C PHE A 612 -3.06 -19.30 17.38
N THR A 613 -2.70 -20.55 17.11
CA THR A 613 -1.31 -21.05 17.21
C THR A 613 -0.61 -20.90 15.86
N ASN A 614 0.73 -20.88 15.86
CA ASN A 614 1.53 -20.64 14.67
C ASN A 614 2.52 -21.78 14.41
N ASP A 615 2.00 -22.96 14.11
CA ASP A 615 2.77 -24.22 14.12
C ASP A 615 3.65 -24.41 12.87
N ASN A 616 3.33 -23.76 11.74
CA ASN A 616 4.03 -23.96 10.45
C ASN A 616 4.39 -22.63 9.75
N LYS A 617 4.97 -21.68 10.49
CA LYS A 617 5.40 -20.37 9.94
C LYS A 617 6.35 -20.53 8.75
N ILE A 618 6.01 -19.91 7.62
CA ILE A 618 6.93 -19.77 6.49
C ILE A 618 7.77 -18.50 6.71
N LYS A 619 9.00 -18.68 7.20
CA LYS A 619 9.94 -17.55 7.43
C LYS A 619 10.19 -16.74 6.16
N GLY A 620 10.28 -17.43 5.02
CA GLY A 620 10.51 -16.81 3.73
C GLY A 620 9.36 -15.94 3.22
N LEU A 621 8.19 -16.02 3.86
CA LEU A 621 6.98 -15.26 3.54
C LEU A 621 6.42 -14.60 4.80
N ALA A 622 7.28 -14.16 5.73
CA ALA A 622 6.83 -13.71 7.05
C ALA A 622 5.85 -12.52 7.00
N ASN A 623 5.89 -11.69 5.96
CA ASN A 623 4.93 -10.63 5.70
C ASN A 623 3.97 -10.94 4.54
N GLY A 624 3.83 -12.21 4.12
CA GLY A 624 3.01 -12.63 2.99
C GLY A 624 3.72 -12.57 1.63
N ILE A 625 2.94 -12.65 0.55
CA ILE A 625 3.41 -12.51 -0.84
C ILE A 625 2.88 -11.22 -1.48
N GLN A 626 3.51 -10.80 -2.57
CA GLN A 626 3.00 -9.73 -3.42
C GLN A 626 2.76 -10.22 -4.84
N ILE A 627 1.73 -9.67 -5.51
CA ILE A 627 1.24 -10.18 -6.80
C ILE A 627 1.22 -9.11 -7.90
N PHE A 628 2.09 -8.10 -7.76
CA PHE A 628 2.32 -7.09 -8.79
C PHE A 628 3.82 -6.82 -8.97
N PRO A 629 4.24 -6.36 -10.17
CA PRO A 629 5.65 -6.35 -10.59
C PRO A 629 6.58 -5.51 -9.70
N GLY A 630 7.89 -5.82 -9.74
CA GLY A 630 8.93 -5.11 -9.01
C GLY A 630 9.96 -5.99 -8.30
N SER A 631 10.13 -7.25 -8.68
CA SER A 631 11.17 -8.12 -8.09
C SER A 631 11.71 -9.14 -9.07
N VAL A 632 12.95 -9.53 -8.81
CA VAL A 632 13.60 -10.64 -9.52
C VAL A 632 14.48 -11.46 -8.56
N PRO A 633 14.61 -12.78 -8.80
CA PRO A 633 15.58 -13.62 -8.11
C PRO A 633 17.02 -13.32 -8.57
N ILE A 634 17.97 -13.49 -7.66
CA ILE A 634 19.42 -13.26 -7.86
C ILE A 634 20.12 -14.61 -7.99
N TYR A 635 20.99 -14.75 -8.99
CA TYR A 635 21.68 -15.99 -9.31
C TYR A 635 23.20 -15.86 -9.29
N ARG A 636 23.88 -16.93 -8.90
CA ARG A 636 25.31 -17.16 -9.10
C ARG A 636 25.48 -18.36 -10.03
N GLY A 637 25.66 -18.08 -11.32
CA GLY A 637 25.54 -19.10 -12.36
C GLY A 637 24.08 -19.53 -12.51
N ASP A 638 23.79 -20.80 -12.25
CA ASP A 638 22.45 -21.42 -12.23
C ASP A 638 21.89 -21.59 -10.81
N ILE A 639 22.62 -21.20 -9.77
CA ILE A 639 22.21 -21.32 -8.37
C ILE A 639 21.48 -20.05 -7.93
N LEU A 640 20.24 -20.19 -7.44
CA LEU A 640 19.51 -19.14 -6.74
C LEU A 640 20.22 -18.80 -5.42
N VAL A 641 20.56 -17.53 -5.20
CA VAL A 641 21.29 -17.06 -4.01
C VAL A 641 20.55 -15.98 -3.21
N GLY A 642 19.43 -15.48 -3.71
CA GLY A 642 18.61 -14.47 -3.03
C GLY A 642 17.61 -13.81 -3.97
N GLY A 643 17.08 -12.67 -3.56
CA GLY A 643 16.15 -11.87 -4.36
C GLY A 643 16.20 -10.39 -4.02
N ILE A 644 15.83 -9.56 -4.99
CA ILE A 644 15.63 -8.12 -4.82
C ILE A 644 14.17 -7.78 -5.08
N GLY A 645 13.62 -6.86 -4.29
CA GLY A 645 12.31 -6.27 -4.53
C GLY A 645 12.38 -4.75 -4.42
N VAL A 646 11.59 -4.08 -5.25
CA VAL A 646 11.53 -2.63 -5.42
C VAL A 646 10.07 -2.20 -5.43
N SER A 647 9.74 -1.15 -4.69
CA SER A 647 8.39 -0.59 -4.70
C SER A 647 8.36 0.89 -4.37
N GLY A 648 7.57 1.66 -5.11
CA GLY A 648 7.22 3.04 -4.73
C GLY A 648 6.86 3.96 -5.89
N ASP A 649 7.12 3.56 -7.13
CA ASP A 649 6.74 4.30 -8.32
C ASP A 649 5.83 3.43 -9.22
N GLY A 650 5.77 3.68 -10.52
CA GLY A 650 5.09 2.81 -11.46
C GLY A 650 5.68 1.39 -11.49
N ILE A 651 4.83 0.38 -11.68
CA ILE A 651 5.22 -1.03 -11.65
C ILE A 651 6.28 -1.42 -12.68
N ASP A 652 6.36 -0.71 -13.81
CA ASP A 652 7.39 -0.94 -14.82
C ASP A 652 8.73 -0.30 -14.40
N GLN A 653 8.71 0.84 -13.70
CA GLN A 653 9.90 1.42 -13.06
C GLN A 653 10.45 0.47 -11.99
N ASP A 654 9.58 -0.05 -11.12
CA ASP A 654 9.98 -1.01 -10.07
C ASP A 654 10.66 -2.25 -10.68
N ASP A 655 10.06 -2.82 -11.72
CA ASP A 655 10.60 -3.96 -12.45
C ASP A 655 11.98 -3.67 -13.05
N MET A 656 12.08 -2.56 -13.79
CA MET A 656 13.32 -2.13 -14.42
C MET A 656 14.43 -1.92 -13.39
N ILE A 657 14.14 -1.19 -12.31
CA ILE A 657 15.12 -0.90 -11.25
C ILE A 657 15.61 -2.21 -10.62
N SER A 658 14.70 -3.13 -10.29
CA SER A 658 15.07 -4.42 -9.69
C SER A 658 15.98 -5.25 -10.61
N PHE A 659 15.62 -5.36 -11.89
CA PHE A 659 16.31 -6.18 -12.87
C PHE A 659 17.66 -5.59 -13.30
N LEU A 660 17.72 -4.28 -13.54
CA LEU A 660 18.96 -3.59 -13.90
C LEU A 660 19.92 -3.50 -12.71
N ALA A 661 19.43 -3.38 -11.47
CA ALA A 661 20.30 -3.35 -10.29
C ALA A 661 21.12 -4.63 -10.16
N VAL A 662 20.49 -5.80 -10.33
CA VAL A 662 21.19 -7.10 -10.31
C VAL A 662 22.21 -7.18 -11.44
N HIS A 663 21.84 -6.73 -12.64
CA HIS A 663 22.75 -6.73 -13.79
C HIS A 663 23.98 -5.83 -13.56
N GLN A 664 23.77 -4.58 -13.14
CA GLN A 664 24.85 -3.62 -12.94
C GLN A 664 25.74 -4.01 -11.76
N ALA A 665 25.16 -4.54 -10.68
CA ALA A 665 25.95 -5.09 -9.57
C ALA A 665 26.79 -6.28 -10.04
N GLY A 666 26.21 -7.16 -10.86
CA GLY A 666 26.94 -8.23 -11.54
C GLY A 666 28.17 -7.72 -12.28
N LEU A 667 28.01 -6.71 -13.15
CA LEU A 667 29.12 -6.09 -13.88
C LEU A 667 30.18 -5.50 -12.93
N ALA A 668 29.75 -4.76 -11.91
CA ALA A 668 30.65 -4.15 -10.91
C ALA A 668 31.45 -5.19 -10.11
N LEU A 669 30.87 -6.37 -9.88
CA LEU A 669 31.44 -7.47 -9.10
C LEU A 669 32.09 -8.55 -9.97
N GLY A 670 32.41 -8.25 -11.23
CA GLY A 670 33.11 -9.18 -12.14
C GLY A 670 32.28 -10.36 -12.62
N ASN A 671 30.96 -10.16 -12.81
CA ASN A 671 29.95 -11.13 -13.24
C ASN A 671 29.76 -12.34 -12.32
N THR A 672 30.05 -12.16 -11.02
CA THR A 672 29.83 -13.18 -9.98
C THR A 672 28.35 -13.33 -9.61
N LEU A 673 27.54 -12.29 -9.82
CA LEU A 673 26.09 -12.27 -9.64
C LEU A 673 25.41 -11.91 -10.95
N ASN A 674 24.25 -12.51 -11.21
CA ASN A 674 23.50 -12.35 -12.45
C ASN A 674 21.99 -12.42 -12.20
N ASN A 675 21.23 -11.91 -13.16
CA ASN A 675 19.81 -12.25 -13.29
C ASN A 675 19.66 -13.75 -13.61
N ALA A 676 18.46 -14.29 -13.40
CA ALA A 676 18.16 -15.68 -13.74
C ALA A 676 18.57 -16.04 -15.18
N PRO A 677 19.19 -17.22 -15.42
CA PRO A 677 19.47 -17.69 -16.78
C PRO A 677 18.21 -17.69 -17.65
N LYS A 678 18.30 -17.15 -18.86
CA LYS A 678 17.14 -17.01 -19.77
C LYS A 678 16.39 -18.32 -20.03
N ALA A 679 17.09 -19.46 -20.00
CA ALA A 679 16.52 -20.77 -20.29
C ALA A 679 15.54 -21.25 -19.21
N ILE A 680 15.67 -20.77 -17.97
CA ILE A 680 14.84 -21.21 -16.84
C ILE A 680 13.79 -20.18 -16.42
N ARG A 681 13.70 -19.03 -17.10
CA ARG A 681 12.75 -17.97 -16.74
C ARG A 681 11.31 -18.39 -17.07
N ALA A 682 10.36 -17.97 -16.24
CA ALA A 682 8.95 -18.29 -16.38
C ALA A 682 8.34 -17.85 -17.73
N ASP A 683 8.90 -16.85 -18.42
CA ASP A 683 8.48 -16.45 -19.78
C ASP A 683 8.86 -17.48 -20.87
N LYS A 684 9.58 -18.54 -20.53
CA LYS A 684 9.86 -19.69 -21.40
C LYS A 684 8.89 -20.84 -21.24
N ILE A 685 8.01 -20.79 -20.26
CA ILE A 685 7.01 -21.83 -20.04
C ILE A 685 5.93 -21.73 -21.12
N ASP A 686 5.72 -22.84 -21.84
CA ASP A 686 4.58 -22.99 -22.75
C ASP A 686 3.38 -23.53 -21.96
N ILE A 687 2.46 -22.64 -21.62
CA ILE A 687 1.29 -22.97 -20.80
C ILE A 687 0.29 -23.81 -21.61
N PRO A 688 -0.09 -25.02 -21.14
CA PRO A 688 -1.07 -25.86 -21.83
C PRO A 688 -2.38 -25.13 -22.14
N ASN A 689 -2.87 -25.29 -23.37
CA ASN A 689 -4.13 -24.70 -23.84
C ASN A 689 -4.20 -23.17 -23.79
N GLN A 690 -3.07 -22.47 -23.63
CA GLN A 690 -2.98 -21.02 -23.68
C GLN A 690 -2.07 -20.58 -24.82
N SER A 691 -2.43 -19.51 -25.52
CA SER A 691 -1.60 -18.95 -26.60
C SER A 691 -0.67 -17.83 -26.12
N ILE A 692 -0.71 -17.51 -24.82
CA ILE A 692 0.00 -16.39 -24.21
C ILE A 692 0.99 -16.92 -23.17
N ARG A 693 2.17 -16.32 -23.14
CA ARG A 693 3.23 -16.64 -22.19
C ARG A 693 3.19 -15.73 -20.97
N LEU A 694 3.77 -16.21 -19.87
CA LEU A 694 4.05 -15.36 -18.72
C LEU A 694 5.03 -14.24 -19.11
N ARG A 695 4.92 -13.10 -18.42
CA ARG A 695 5.88 -12.01 -18.54
C ARG A 695 6.88 -12.10 -17.40
N TYR A 696 8.16 -11.90 -17.70
CA TYR A 696 9.22 -11.93 -16.67
C TYR A 696 9.54 -10.54 -16.13
N VAL A 697 9.88 -9.57 -16.98
CA VAL A 697 10.12 -8.16 -16.60
C VAL A 697 9.55 -7.28 -17.71
N ASN A 698 9.07 -6.08 -17.38
CA ASN A 698 8.73 -5.05 -18.34
C ASN A 698 9.42 -3.74 -17.96
N CYS A 699 10.07 -3.09 -18.93
CA CYS A 699 10.79 -1.84 -18.70
C CYS A 699 10.12 -0.69 -19.46
N PRO A 700 9.98 0.51 -18.88
CA PRO A 700 9.32 1.63 -19.55
C PRO A 700 10.11 2.07 -20.79
N GLN A 701 9.40 2.67 -21.76
CA GLN A 701 10.06 3.32 -22.90
C GLN A 701 10.70 4.64 -22.46
N ALA A 702 11.92 4.92 -22.94
CA ALA A 702 12.71 6.10 -22.57
C ALA A 702 12.74 6.36 -21.04
N PRO A 703 13.14 5.36 -20.23
CA PRO A 703 12.87 5.38 -18.80
C PRO A 703 13.78 6.33 -18.02
N PHE A 704 14.89 6.78 -18.62
CA PHE A 704 15.86 7.63 -17.93
C PHE A 704 15.62 9.12 -18.15
N LEU A 705 16.00 9.91 -17.15
CA LEU A 705 16.04 11.36 -17.23
C LEU A 705 17.14 11.79 -18.20
N ASN A 706 16.87 12.87 -18.95
CA ASN A 706 17.84 13.54 -19.83
C ASN A 706 18.45 12.66 -20.94
N THR A 707 17.88 11.49 -21.23
CA THR A 707 18.30 10.61 -22.33
C THR A 707 17.07 10.08 -23.07
N ASN A 708 17.28 9.54 -24.27
CA ASN A 708 16.25 8.89 -25.08
C ASN A 708 16.51 7.38 -25.21
N ASP A 709 17.31 6.81 -24.32
CA ASP A 709 17.65 5.39 -24.34
C ASP A 709 16.38 4.56 -24.16
N ALA A 710 16.15 3.62 -25.07
CA ALA A 710 14.99 2.73 -25.04
C ALA A 710 15.44 1.27 -24.96
N GLU A 711 14.51 0.36 -24.67
CA GLU A 711 14.78 -1.08 -24.66
C GLU A 711 15.92 -1.47 -23.70
N VAL A 712 16.07 -0.75 -22.59
CA VAL A 712 17.21 -0.82 -21.66
C VAL A 712 17.40 -2.19 -20.98
N CYS A 713 16.36 -3.03 -21.03
CA CYS A 713 16.37 -4.40 -20.49
C CYS A 713 16.55 -5.47 -21.57
N ASN A 714 16.55 -5.10 -22.85
CA ASN A 714 16.64 -6.09 -23.93
C ASN A 714 18.02 -6.74 -23.99
N GLY A 715 18.02 -8.05 -24.22
CA GLY A 715 19.25 -8.82 -24.33
C GLY A 715 19.83 -9.27 -22.98
N LEU A 716 19.23 -8.90 -21.84
CA LEU A 716 19.67 -9.29 -20.49
C LEU A 716 18.97 -10.53 -19.95
#